data_AF-A0A1S2KD13-F1
#
_entry.id   AF-A0A1S2KD13-F1
#
_cell.length_a   1.000
_cell.length_b   1.000
_cell.length_c   1.000
_cell.angle_alpha   90.00
_cell.angle_beta   90.00
_cell.angle_gamma   90.00
#
_symmetry.space_group_name_H-M   'P 1'
#
loop_
_entity.id
_entity.type
_entity.pdbx_description
1 polymer ?
#
loop_
_entity_poly.entity_id
_entity_poly.type
_entity_poly.pdbx_seq_one_letter_code
_entity_poly.pdbx_strand_id
1 'polypeptide(L)'
;MTRPAPPHPPAAGELTFRTHDGTVMRFPARFGRDRELPGPPGRLARAVTLGVDWTVLQYRIPAPCDPRAMNALEREAAAAVALERRYGDARFGEVFTRVVGYDLDAPEPFVLYRIADAEPLATLGGALGVAEQQRILAQLVLAVRLLDAAGFVHRAIDPETVRWDGRHVRLCEPYAALRTGEPREAAGTAPWASPEQRQGTGAADPRDDLWAVAQLMYFLLAGRPDRGAGPPADLADFRGLTALAHGGAFHPAAAGRPAPAELMRLLNAPDPLAASAGGPDPLARGRADHDAQLARKRATLGLGRAPDPVPDPPPRRSTFLQRLLGSTGAPPPPAEPPAPRLGPDPASPERLCPHCLLPVAYDETRLVTIDARGARLPLDLSGEHRPAHVADALRRAYQPCPHADEDQLHELPVPYLTHGRPLSIALVGSSGVGKTHLLAAMLGEVEQGGLEPYGLKCLPLNPDTHRTFLRERVQSLQQGRELGRTGQQTFARFADGLLVSGRGPTRPVVFFDLAGEDLAQDGEVARFLRGVDAFLFVLDPLRALRLASLDPLRALHGLRRRDLGDEAFTTVLNRIPRTAGPYVAASAALAVNKSDLIRVEPAVDRWLGRSQPPEYRPDEVREESRDAYAFVQRYATAAWLRPFDDCARCTLHFVAATGGEARHDHFPHGVRPRRVLAPLLSLFAMCGLLPGVDEEEVGIR
;
A
#
# COMPACT_ATOMS: atom_id res chain seq x y z
N MET A 1 -29.14 25.94 -48.69
CA MET A 1 -29.12 26.33 -47.27
C MET A 1 -29.95 25.34 -46.47
N THR A 2 -29.33 24.26 -46.04
CA THR A 2 -29.96 23.18 -45.25
C THR A 2 -29.72 23.49 -43.77
N ARG A 3 -30.80 23.69 -43.01
CA ARG A 3 -30.73 23.88 -41.54
C ARG A 3 -30.00 22.68 -40.92
N PRO A 4 -29.04 22.89 -40.00
CA PRO A 4 -28.48 21.78 -39.24
C PRO A 4 -29.59 21.16 -38.38
N ALA A 5 -29.65 19.83 -38.39
CA ALA A 5 -30.56 19.05 -37.54
C ALA A 5 -30.32 19.41 -36.06
N PRO A 6 -31.36 19.41 -35.20
CA PRO A 6 -31.19 19.65 -33.78
C PRO A 6 -30.28 18.57 -33.18
N PRO A 7 -29.39 18.92 -32.22
CA PRO A 7 -28.59 17.91 -31.53
C PRO A 7 -29.53 16.93 -30.82
N HIS A 8 -29.23 15.63 -30.93
CA HIS A 8 -29.92 14.59 -30.17
C HIS A 8 -30.06 15.00 -28.69
N PRO A 9 -31.23 14.75 -28.05
CA PRO A 9 -31.38 15.04 -26.63
C PRO A 9 -30.32 14.26 -25.84
N PRO A 10 -29.70 14.87 -24.82
CA PRO A 10 -28.73 14.17 -23.98
C PRO A 10 -29.38 12.93 -23.37
N ALA A 11 -28.66 11.81 -23.35
CA ALA A 11 -29.14 10.57 -22.73
C ALA A 11 -29.53 10.86 -21.27
N ALA A 12 -30.82 10.71 -20.96
CA ALA A 12 -31.31 10.82 -19.60
C ALA A 12 -30.94 9.53 -18.87
N GLY A 13 -30.11 9.65 -17.84
CA GLY A 13 -29.75 8.54 -16.97
C GLY A 13 -29.98 8.92 -15.52
N GLU A 14 -29.62 8.03 -14.62
CA GLU A 14 -29.53 8.32 -13.20
C GLU A 14 -28.07 8.23 -12.79
N LEU A 15 -27.62 9.17 -11.95
CA LEU A 15 -26.26 9.22 -11.46
C LEU A 15 -26.26 9.07 -9.94
N THR A 16 -25.55 8.06 -9.47
CA THR A 16 -25.28 7.81 -8.05
C THR A 16 -23.82 8.15 -7.78
N PHE A 17 -23.54 8.87 -6.71
CA PHE A 17 -22.17 9.23 -6.32
C PHE A 17 -22.05 9.46 -4.81
N ARG A 18 -20.81 9.48 -4.31
CA ARG A 18 -20.50 9.80 -2.91
C ARG A 18 -20.02 11.24 -2.81
N THR A 19 -20.51 11.98 -1.84
CA THR A 19 -20.01 13.33 -1.48
C THR A 19 -18.70 13.23 -0.70
N HIS A 20 -18.05 14.37 -0.43
CA HIS A 20 -16.79 14.40 0.29
C HIS A 20 -16.89 13.80 1.71
N ASP A 21 -18.03 13.88 2.38
CA ASP A 21 -18.29 13.25 3.70
C ASP A 21 -18.70 11.76 3.62
N GLY A 22 -18.84 11.24 2.40
CA GLY A 22 -19.20 9.85 2.13
C GLY A 22 -20.70 9.58 2.06
N THR A 23 -21.55 10.62 2.10
CA THR A 23 -22.99 10.48 1.89
C THR A 23 -23.28 10.05 0.44
N VAL A 24 -24.15 9.06 0.24
CA VAL A 24 -24.54 8.60 -1.09
C VAL A 24 -25.70 9.44 -1.60
N MET A 25 -25.51 10.06 -2.76
CA MET A 25 -26.48 10.90 -3.46
C MET A 25 -26.94 10.20 -4.74
N ARG A 26 -28.21 10.39 -5.12
CA ARG A 26 -28.81 9.82 -6.34
C ARG A 26 -29.67 10.88 -7.02
N PHE A 27 -29.38 11.17 -8.29
CA PHE A 27 -30.10 12.18 -9.08
C PHE A 27 -30.40 11.70 -10.50
N PRO A 28 -31.53 12.11 -11.11
CA PRO A 28 -31.63 12.06 -12.57
C PRO A 28 -30.57 13.00 -13.17
N ALA A 29 -29.92 12.56 -14.24
CA ALA A 29 -28.78 13.24 -14.85
C ALA A 29 -28.94 13.34 -16.37
N ARG A 30 -28.60 14.50 -16.92
CA ARG A 30 -28.46 14.75 -18.36
C ARG A 30 -27.02 15.05 -18.70
N PHE A 31 -26.44 14.26 -19.59
CA PHE A 31 -25.02 14.32 -19.95
C PHE A 31 -24.78 15.18 -21.19
N GLY A 32 -23.90 16.19 -21.07
CA GLY A 32 -23.41 16.97 -22.19
C GLY A 32 -22.40 16.23 -23.05
N ARG A 33 -21.83 16.93 -24.04
CA ARG A 33 -20.78 16.38 -24.92
C ARG A 33 -19.46 16.25 -24.17
N ASP A 34 -18.78 15.13 -24.39
CA ASP A 34 -17.41 14.94 -23.92
C ASP A 34 -16.44 15.87 -24.63
N ARG A 35 -15.41 16.26 -23.89
CA ARG A 35 -14.26 17.04 -24.33
C ARG A 35 -13.00 16.41 -23.76
N GLU A 36 -11.95 16.39 -24.56
CA GLU A 36 -10.62 16.04 -24.06
C GLU A 36 -10.10 17.18 -23.16
N LEU A 37 -9.38 16.79 -22.12
CA LEU A 37 -8.75 17.72 -21.18
C LEU A 37 -7.26 17.84 -21.48
N PRO A 38 -6.65 19.01 -21.21
CA PRO A 38 -5.20 19.11 -21.11
C PRO A 38 -4.67 18.14 -20.02
N GLY A 39 -3.60 17.40 -20.31
CA GLY A 39 -2.93 16.53 -19.35
C GLY A 39 -2.84 15.06 -19.77
N PRO A 40 -2.62 14.12 -18.81
CA PRO A 40 -2.52 12.69 -19.07
C PRO A 40 -3.66 12.13 -19.94
N PRO A 41 -3.35 11.32 -20.96
CA PRO A 41 -4.33 10.74 -21.87
C PRO A 41 -5.29 9.79 -21.15
N GLY A 42 -6.45 9.53 -21.78
CA GLY A 42 -7.44 8.56 -21.26
C GLY A 42 -8.50 9.15 -20.33
N ARG A 43 -8.66 10.48 -20.32
CA ARG A 43 -9.66 11.19 -19.49
C ARG A 43 -10.51 12.12 -20.34
N LEU A 44 -11.79 12.21 -19.98
CA LEU A 44 -12.77 13.07 -20.64
C LEU A 44 -13.47 13.95 -19.60
N ALA A 45 -13.84 15.17 -20.00
CA ALA A 45 -14.72 16.02 -19.22
C ALA A 45 -16.04 16.28 -19.97
N ARG A 46 -17.14 16.39 -19.23
CA ARG A 46 -18.43 16.86 -19.76
C ARG A 46 -19.23 17.62 -18.70
N ALA A 47 -20.04 18.56 -19.15
CA ALA A 47 -21.06 19.15 -18.27
C ALA A 47 -22.17 18.12 -18.01
N VAL A 48 -22.66 18.06 -16.78
CA VAL A 48 -23.77 17.18 -16.37
C VAL A 48 -24.79 18.00 -15.60
N THR A 49 -26.06 17.95 -16.02
CA THR A 49 -27.15 18.58 -15.27
C THR A 49 -27.80 17.53 -14.38
N LEU A 50 -27.69 17.70 -13.07
CA LEU A 50 -28.30 16.89 -12.02
C LEU A 50 -29.67 17.49 -11.64
N GLY A 51 -30.69 16.66 -11.51
CA GLY A 51 -32.03 17.13 -11.17
C GLY A 51 -32.62 18.02 -12.28
N VAL A 52 -33.24 19.13 -11.88
CA VAL A 52 -33.93 20.05 -12.80
C VAL A 52 -32.94 21.02 -13.46
N ASP A 53 -32.02 21.61 -12.69
CA ASP A 53 -31.24 22.79 -13.10
C ASP A 53 -29.81 22.87 -12.53
N TRP A 54 -29.33 21.86 -11.79
CA TRP A 54 -28.00 21.94 -11.18
C TRP A 54 -26.91 21.39 -12.11
N THR A 55 -26.13 22.27 -12.75
CA THR A 55 -25.07 21.85 -13.68
C THR A 55 -23.70 21.78 -13.00
N VAL A 56 -23.03 20.64 -13.19
CA VAL A 56 -21.70 20.32 -12.66
C VAL A 56 -20.77 19.88 -13.79
N LEU A 57 -19.46 19.89 -13.53
CA LEU A 57 -18.45 19.36 -14.44
C LEU A 57 -18.05 17.95 -14.00
N GLN A 58 -18.16 16.97 -14.90
CA GLN A 58 -17.76 15.58 -14.65
C GLN A 58 -16.45 15.28 -15.36
N TYR A 59 -15.45 14.86 -14.60
CA TYR A 59 -14.20 14.27 -15.08
C TYR A 59 -14.35 12.75 -15.00
N ARG A 60 -14.16 12.03 -16.11
CA ARG A 60 -14.42 10.59 -16.19
C ARG A 60 -13.36 9.83 -16.98
N ILE A 61 -13.26 8.54 -16.68
CA ILE A 61 -12.49 7.57 -17.47
C ILE A 61 -13.48 6.71 -18.27
N PRO A 62 -13.44 6.74 -19.61
CA PRO A 62 -14.28 5.87 -20.42
C PRO A 62 -13.86 4.39 -20.25
N ALA A 63 -14.80 3.48 -20.47
CA ALA A 63 -14.50 2.05 -20.53
C ALA A 63 -13.91 1.67 -21.91
N PRO A 64 -12.92 0.76 -22.00
CA PRO A 64 -12.21 0.11 -20.89
C PRO A 64 -11.24 1.08 -20.19
N CYS A 65 -11.15 0.99 -18.86
CA CYS A 65 -10.38 1.95 -18.07
C CYS A 65 -8.88 1.66 -18.11
N ASP A 66 -8.08 2.64 -18.52
CA ASP A 66 -6.62 2.57 -18.43
C ASP A 66 -6.14 2.63 -16.97
N PRO A 67 -5.26 1.73 -16.50
CA PRO A 67 -4.80 1.72 -15.11
C PRO A 67 -4.07 2.99 -14.67
N ARG A 68 -3.35 3.69 -15.58
CA ARG A 68 -2.65 4.94 -15.23
C ARG A 68 -3.66 6.07 -15.07
N ALA A 69 -4.63 6.18 -15.97
CA ALA A 69 -5.73 7.12 -15.86
C ALA A 69 -6.52 6.89 -14.56
N MET A 70 -6.75 5.62 -14.19
CA MET A 70 -7.43 5.26 -12.94
C MET A 70 -6.66 5.71 -11.70
N ASN A 71 -5.35 5.45 -11.65
CA ASN A 71 -4.51 5.91 -10.56
C ASN A 71 -4.51 7.45 -10.47
N ALA A 72 -4.49 8.15 -11.60
CA ALA A 72 -4.55 9.61 -11.63
C ALA A 72 -5.89 10.13 -11.10
N LEU A 73 -7.02 9.50 -11.47
CA LEU A 73 -8.34 9.88 -10.97
C LEU A 73 -8.52 9.55 -9.48
N GLU A 74 -7.96 8.43 -8.99
CA GLU A 74 -7.91 8.10 -7.56
C GLU A 74 -7.17 9.18 -6.77
N ARG A 75 -5.99 9.61 -7.24
CA ARG A 75 -5.20 10.69 -6.63
C ARG A 75 -5.94 12.03 -6.67
N GLU A 76 -6.58 12.34 -7.80
CA GLU A 76 -7.39 13.54 -7.96
C GLU A 76 -8.55 13.57 -6.96
N ALA A 77 -9.32 12.49 -6.86
CA ALA A 77 -10.41 12.36 -5.91
C ALA A 77 -9.92 12.49 -4.46
N ALA A 78 -8.80 11.85 -4.11
CA ALA A 78 -8.22 11.94 -2.78
C ALA A 78 -7.79 13.38 -2.43
N ALA A 79 -7.13 14.09 -3.36
CA ALA A 79 -6.73 15.48 -3.17
C ALA A 79 -7.96 16.40 -3.04
N ALA A 80 -8.93 16.28 -3.95
CA ALA A 80 -10.13 17.10 -3.95
C ALA A 80 -10.98 16.92 -2.67
N VAL A 81 -11.20 15.68 -2.24
CA VAL A 81 -11.92 15.36 -1.00
C VAL A 81 -11.16 15.85 0.23
N ALA A 82 -9.83 15.70 0.27
CA ALA A 82 -9.02 16.18 1.38
C ALA A 82 -9.09 17.71 1.53
N LEU A 83 -9.02 18.44 0.41
CA LEU A 83 -9.13 19.90 0.40
C LEU A 83 -10.53 20.37 0.83
N GLU A 84 -11.60 19.74 0.32
CA GLU A 84 -12.98 20.10 0.69
C GLU A 84 -13.25 19.83 2.17
N ARG A 85 -12.87 18.66 2.69
CA ARG A 85 -13.05 18.34 4.12
C ARG A 85 -12.30 19.29 5.04
N ARG A 86 -11.12 19.76 4.61
CA ARG A 86 -10.24 20.58 5.47
C ARG A 86 -10.55 22.06 5.40
N TYR A 87 -10.90 22.57 4.22
CA TYR A 87 -11.03 24.00 3.96
C TYR A 87 -12.40 24.40 3.41
N GLY A 88 -13.34 23.46 3.25
CA GLY A 88 -14.63 23.72 2.61
C GLY A 88 -15.45 24.81 3.31
N ASP A 89 -15.43 24.83 4.64
CA ASP A 89 -16.15 25.83 5.44
C ASP A 89 -15.36 27.14 5.63
N ALA A 90 -14.09 27.17 5.21
CA ALA A 90 -13.23 28.33 5.35
C ALA A 90 -13.32 29.26 4.14
N ARG A 91 -13.48 30.56 4.37
CA ARG A 91 -13.50 31.58 3.30
C ARG A 91 -12.22 31.55 2.45
N PHE A 92 -11.07 31.33 3.06
CA PHE A 92 -9.80 31.23 2.34
C PHE A 92 -9.69 29.95 1.48
N GLY A 93 -10.57 28.97 1.67
CA GLY A 93 -10.69 27.78 0.83
C GLY A 93 -11.38 28.03 -0.51
N GLU A 94 -11.90 29.24 -0.75
CA GLU A 94 -12.45 29.63 -2.07
C GLU A 94 -11.42 29.61 -3.20
N VAL A 95 -10.12 29.55 -2.86
CA VAL A 95 -9.03 29.42 -3.84
C VAL A 95 -9.01 28.09 -4.61
N PHE A 96 -9.81 27.10 -4.18
CA PHE A 96 -9.92 25.80 -4.86
C PHE A 96 -11.29 25.63 -5.52
N THR A 97 -11.30 24.95 -6.67
CA THR A 97 -12.53 24.36 -7.21
C THR A 97 -13.14 23.36 -6.22
N ARG A 98 -14.47 23.38 -6.12
CA ARG A 98 -15.24 22.61 -5.12
C ARG A 98 -15.68 21.27 -5.68
N VAL A 99 -15.31 20.18 -5.01
CA VAL A 99 -15.78 18.84 -5.35
C VAL A 99 -17.23 18.67 -4.88
N VAL A 100 -18.06 18.14 -5.76
CA VAL A 100 -19.46 17.79 -5.48
C VAL A 100 -19.56 16.34 -5.02
N GLY A 101 -18.83 15.44 -5.69
CA GLY A 101 -18.79 14.03 -5.33
C GLY A 101 -18.03 13.19 -6.35
N TYR A 102 -18.01 11.88 -6.15
CA TYR A 102 -17.24 10.95 -6.98
C TYR A 102 -17.84 9.54 -6.92
N ASP A 103 -17.55 8.72 -7.93
CA ASP A 103 -17.71 7.26 -7.86
C ASP A 103 -16.53 6.63 -8.60
N LEU A 104 -15.61 6.02 -7.83
CA LEU A 104 -14.41 5.37 -8.37
C LEU A 104 -14.64 3.89 -8.71
N ASP A 105 -15.79 3.33 -8.32
CA ASP A 105 -16.14 1.93 -8.55
C ASP A 105 -17.25 1.80 -9.62
N ALA A 106 -17.69 2.92 -10.21
CA ALA A 106 -18.63 2.95 -11.34
C ALA A 106 -17.96 2.40 -12.61
N PRO A 107 -18.68 1.72 -13.52
CA PRO A 107 -18.10 1.20 -14.78
C PRO A 107 -17.30 2.23 -15.58
N GLU A 108 -17.69 3.51 -15.53
CA GLU A 108 -16.90 4.64 -15.97
C GLU A 108 -16.63 5.55 -14.75
N PRO A 109 -15.48 5.41 -14.07
CA PRO A 109 -15.18 6.17 -12.86
C PRO A 109 -15.14 7.66 -13.10
N PHE A 110 -15.55 8.44 -12.10
CA PHE A 110 -15.63 9.89 -12.25
C PHE A 110 -15.49 10.68 -10.95
N VAL A 111 -15.16 11.96 -11.12
CA VAL A 111 -15.25 13.02 -10.10
C VAL A 111 -16.11 14.17 -10.65
N LEU A 112 -16.94 14.76 -9.78
CA LEU A 112 -17.84 15.86 -10.07
C LEU A 112 -17.36 17.13 -9.37
N TYR A 113 -17.36 18.24 -10.09
CA TYR A 113 -16.99 19.56 -9.57
C TYR A 113 -18.05 20.61 -9.86
N ARG A 114 -18.09 21.63 -9.00
CA ARG A 114 -18.87 22.83 -9.26
C ARG A 114 -18.21 23.61 -10.39
N ILE A 115 -18.99 24.09 -11.35
CA ILE A 115 -18.51 25.00 -12.40
C ILE A 115 -18.22 26.36 -11.75
N ALA A 116 -17.02 26.89 -11.98
CA ALA A 116 -16.62 28.19 -11.49
C ALA A 116 -17.02 29.31 -12.48
N ASP A 117 -17.66 30.35 -11.97
CA ASP A 117 -18.01 31.56 -12.73
C ASP A 117 -16.79 32.50 -12.82
N ALA A 118 -15.71 32.05 -13.45
CA ALA A 118 -14.45 32.78 -13.57
C ALA A 118 -13.75 32.53 -14.92
N GLU A 119 -13.03 33.53 -15.42
CA GLU A 119 -12.26 33.43 -16.67
C GLU A 119 -10.84 32.89 -16.41
N PRO A 120 -10.26 32.07 -17.31
CA PRO A 120 -8.86 31.67 -17.21
C PRO A 120 -7.92 32.88 -17.29
N LEU A 121 -6.82 32.86 -16.54
CA LEU A 121 -5.82 33.94 -16.60
C LEU A 121 -5.17 34.10 -17.99
N ALA A 122 -5.21 33.05 -18.82
CA ALA A 122 -4.78 33.10 -20.22
C ALA A 122 -5.48 34.21 -21.02
N THR A 123 -6.72 34.60 -20.66
CA THR A 123 -7.46 35.66 -21.35
C THR A 123 -7.08 37.08 -20.90
N LEU A 124 -6.33 37.21 -19.81
CA LEU A 124 -6.12 38.49 -19.09
C LEU A 124 -4.71 39.09 -19.25
N GLY A 125 -3.88 38.58 -20.16
CA GLY A 125 -2.51 39.04 -20.38
C GLY A 125 -2.40 40.56 -20.57
N GLY A 126 -1.72 41.25 -19.66
CA GLY A 126 -1.50 42.71 -19.71
C GLY A 126 -2.69 43.59 -19.32
N ALA A 127 -3.86 43.02 -19.02
CA ALA A 127 -5.08 43.77 -18.70
C ALA A 127 -5.27 44.07 -17.20
N LEU A 128 -4.46 43.47 -16.33
CA LEU A 128 -4.60 43.53 -14.88
C LEU A 128 -3.85 44.71 -14.26
N GLY A 129 -4.51 45.46 -13.37
CA GLY A 129 -3.88 46.52 -12.58
C GLY A 129 -2.97 45.98 -11.47
N VAL A 130 -2.07 46.82 -10.94
CA VAL A 130 -1.09 46.45 -9.91
C VAL A 130 -1.74 45.80 -8.68
N ALA A 131 -2.88 46.33 -8.22
CA ALA A 131 -3.59 45.80 -7.05
C ALA A 131 -4.19 44.42 -7.29
N GLU A 132 -4.62 44.13 -8.53
CA GLU A 132 -5.14 42.81 -8.92
C GLU A 132 -4.01 41.81 -9.01
N GLN A 133 -2.89 42.19 -9.64
CA GLN A 133 -1.68 41.36 -9.71
C GLN A 133 -1.18 40.95 -8.32
N GLN A 134 -1.11 41.89 -7.37
CA GLN A 134 -0.71 41.60 -5.98
C GLN A 134 -1.71 40.66 -5.28
N ARG A 135 -3.02 40.83 -5.53
CA ARG A 135 -4.05 39.97 -4.97
C ARG A 135 -3.98 38.55 -5.53
N ILE A 136 -3.77 38.41 -6.83
CA ILE A 136 -3.57 37.12 -7.50
C ILE A 136 -2.34 36.42 -6.94
N LEU A 137 -1.19 37.11 -6.86
CA LEU A 137 0.03 36.55 -6.29
C LEU A 137 -0.18 36.07 -4.84
N ALA A 138 -0.76 36.91 -3.98
CA ALA A 138 -1.00 36.55 -2.58
C ALA A 138 -1.92 35.31 -2.45
N GLN A 139 -2.99 35.24 -3.25
CA GLN A 139 -3.92 34.11 -3.22
C GLN A 139 -3.33 32.83 -3.82
N LEU A 140 -2.48 32.93 -4.85
CA LEU A 140 -1.77 31.78 -5.42
C LEU A 140 -0.77 31.19 -4.42
N VAL A 141 0.03 32.04 -3.76
CA VAL A 141 0.96 31.56 -2.71
C VAL A 141 0.18 30.98 -1.53
N LEU A 142 -0.97 31.56 -1.17
CA LEU A 142 -1.88 30.98 -0.19
C LEU A 142 -2.40 29.61 -0.63
N ALA A 143 -2.82 29.43 -1.89
CA ALA A 143 -3.27 28.14 -2.38
C ALA A 143 -2.17 27.07 -2.28
N VAL A 144 -0.92 27.41 -2.64
CA VAL A 144 0.24 26.52 -2.46
C VAL A 144 0.48 26.22 -0.98
N ARG A 145 0.34 27.21 -0.09
CA ARG A 145 0.46 27.03 1.37
C ARG A 145 -0.61 26.07 1.92
N LEU A 146 -1.84 26.16 1.43
CA LEU A 146 -2.94 25.27 1.83
C LEU A 146 -2.75 23.84 1.31
N LEU A 147 -2.25 23.68 0.09
CA LEU A 147 -1.86 22.39 -0.52
C LEU A 147 -0.73 21.71 0.26
N ASP A 148 0.34 22.44 0.54
CA ASP A 148 1.47 22.00 1.38
C ASP A 148 0.97 21.48 2.74
N ALA A 149 0.15 22.28 3.42
CA ALA A 149 -0.41 21.87 4.71
C ALA A 149 -1.33 20.65 4.62
N ALA A 150 -1.97 20.41 3.47
CA ALA A 150 -2.76 19.21 3.18
C ALA A 150 -1.92 18.03 2.67
N GLY A 151 -0.63 18.23 2.41
CA GLY A 151 0.32 17.20 1.97
C GLY A 151 0.30 16.93 0.46
N PHE A 152 -0.10 17.91 -0.36
CA PHE A 152 -0.21 17.77 -1.82
C PHE A 152 0.59 18.84 -2.56
N VAL A 153 0.96 18.52 -3.80
CA VAL A 153 1.54 19.42 -4.80
C VAL A 153 0.63 19.37 -6.03
N HIS A 154 0.18 20.52 -6.53
CA HIS A 154 -0.80 20.64 -7.61
C HIS A 154 -0.24 20.25 -8.98
N ARG A 155 0.99 20.67 -9.29
CA ARG A 155 1.79 20.33 -10.49
C ARG A 155 1.25 20.80 -11.85
N ALA A 156 0.06 21.36 -11.88
CA ALA A 156 -0.59 21.88 -13.08
C ALA A 156 -1.06 23.34 -12.92
N ILE A 157 -0.26 24.20 -12.26
CA ILE A 157 -0.55 25.64 -12.18
C ILE A 157 -0.01 26.31 -13.45
N ASP A 158 -0.89 26.88 -14.27
CA ASP A 158 -0.57 27.60 -15.50
C ASP A 158 -1.70 28.61 -15.86
N PRO A 159 -1.58 29.41 -16.94
CA PRO A 159 -2.61 30.39 -17.29
C PRO A 159 -4.00 29.82 -17.62
N GLU A 160 -4.12 28.55 -18.03
CA GLU A 160 -5.39 27.90 -18.37
C GLU A 160 -6.08 27.31 -17.13
N THR A 161 -5.30 26.90 -16.13
CA THR A 161 -5.78 26.22 -14.92
C THR A 161 -6.00 27.14 -13.73
N VAL A 162 -5.60 28.41 -13.85
CA VAL A 162 -5.89 29.43 -12.85
C VAL A 162 -6.99 30.34 -13.38
N ARG A 163 -8.09 30.47 -12.63
CA ARG A 163 -9.21 31.33 -12.99
C ARG A 163 -9.31 32.55 -12.08
N TRP A 164 -9.85 33.64 -12.60
CA TRP A 164 -10.01 34.90 -11.90
C TRP A 164 -11.41 35.48 -12.14
N ASP A 165 -12.09 35.87 -11.06
CA ASP A 165 -13.43 36.49 -11.10
C ASP A 165 -13.42 38.01 -10.84
N GLY A 166 -12.24 38.65 -10.85
CA GLY A 166 -12.05 40.05 -10.45
C GLY A 166 -11.69 40.23 -8.96
N ARG A 167 -11.89 39.20 -8.13
CA ARG A 167 -11.64 39.26 -6.68
C ARG A 167 -10.88 38.06 -6.15
N HIS A 168 -11.21 36.85 -6.60
CA HIS A 168 -10.65 35.60 -6.12
C HIS A 168 -10.03 34.79 -7.26
N VAL A 169 -8.86 34.25 -6.94
CA VAL A 169 -8.23 33.17 -7.70
C VAL A 169 -8.99 31.89 -7.42
N ARG A 170 -9.17 31.07 -8.45
CA ARG A 170 -9.60 29.67 -8.31
C ARG A 170 -8.62 28.79 -9.08
N LEU A 171 -7.89 27.94 -8.37
CA LEU A 171 -7.19 26.83 -8.98
C LEU A 171 -8.22 25.81 -9.46
N CYS A 172 -8.08 25.38 -10.71
CA CYS A 172 -8.86 24.31 -11.30
C CYS A 172 -8.63 22.98 -10.58
N GLU A 173 -9.21 21.92 -11.12
CA GLU A 173 -9.24 20.60 -10.53
C GLU A 173 -7.81 20.02 -10.32
N PRO A 174 -7.55 19.31 -9.21
CA PRO A 174 -6.22 18.78 -8.86
C PRO A 174 -5.86 17.52 -9.68
N TYR A 175 -6.07 17.54 -10.98
CA TYR A 175 -5.96 16.38 -11.88
C TYR A 175 -4.53 15.87 -12.08
N ALA A 176 -3.51 16.63 -11.66
CA ALA A 176 -2.09 16.28 -11.70
C ALA A 176 -1.48 16.14 -10.31
N ALA A 177 -2.31 16.22 -9.27
CA ALA A 177 -1.84 16.30 -7.90
C ALA A 177 -1.04 15.05 -7.49
N LEU A 178 0.02 15.30 -6.72
CA LEU A 178 0.86 14.27 -6.13
C LEU A 178 1.04 14.56 -4.65
N ARG A 179 1.26 13.52 -3.84
CA ARG A 179 1.58 13.73 -2.42
C ARG A 179 2.99 14.28 -2.28
N THR A 180 3.16 15.19 -1.34
CA THR A 180 4.48 15.68 -0.96
C THR A 180 5.37 14.51 -0.51
N GLY A 181 6.61 14.46 -1.00
CA GLY A 181 7.57 13.42 -0.68
C GLY A 181 7.48 12.16 -1.55
N GLU A 182 6.46 12.00 -2.40
CA GLU A 182 6.42 10.89 -3.36
C GLU A 182 7.39 11.11 -4.52
N PRO A 183 7.94 10.05 -5.15
CA PRO A 183 8.75 10.18 -6.35
C PRO A 183 8.03 11.00 -7.43
N ARG A 184 8.72 11.97 -8.02
CA ARG A 184 8.15 12.76 -9.11
C ARG A 184 7.91 11.87 -10.32
N GLU A 185 6.79 12.10 -10.98
CA GLU A 185 6.54 11.63 -12.34
C GLU A 185 6.82 12.79 -13.30
N ALA A 186 7.41 12.52 -14.47
CA ALA A 186 7.64 13.55 -15.49
C ALA A 186 6.29 14.13 -15.93
N ALA A 187 6.06 15.44 -15.69
CA ALA A 187 4.78 16.07 -16.00
C ALA A 187 4.88 17.58 -16.25
N GLY A 188 3.93 18.09 -17.03
CA GLY A 188 3.79 19.52 -17.36
C GLY A 188 4.82 20.00 -18.39
N THR A 189 4.69 21.27 -18.78
CA THR A 189 5.48 21.89 -19.85
C THR A 189 6.21 23.13 -19.35
N ALA A 190 7.28 23.52 -20.03
CA ALA A 190 7.94 24.79 -19.77
C ALA A 190 7.08 25.96 -20.30
N PRO A 191 7.10 27.14 -19.65
CA PRO A 191 7.87 27.45 -18.45
C PRO A 191 7.22 27.04 -17.12
N TRP A 192 5.97 26.57 -17.14
CA TRP A 192 5.13 26.39 -15.94
C TRP A 192 5.62 25.31 -14.98
N ALA A 193 5.94 24.13 -15.49
CA ALA A 193 6.46 23.03 -14.68
C ALA A 193 7.94 23.28 -14.33
N SER A 194 8.33 23.02 -13.08
CA SER A 194 9.73 23.13 -12.64
C SER A 194 10.65 22.17 -13.41
N PRO A 195 11.96 22.47 -13.57
CA PRO A 195 12.90 21.58 -14.26
C PRO A 195 12.86 20.14 -13.74
N GLU A 196 12.87 19.96 -12.42
CA GLU A 196 12.82 18.66 -11.75
C GLU A 196 11.47 17.94 -11.93
N GLN A 197 10.36 18.68 -12.02
CA GLN A 197 9.05 18.11 -12.34
C GLN A 197 8.99 17.61 -13.79
N ARG A 198 9.52 18.38 -14.75
CA ARG A 198 9.57 17.95 -16.15
C ARG A 198 10.45 16.73 -16.35
N GLN A 199 11.53 16.62 -15.57
CA GLN A 199 12.47 15.50 -15.61
C GLN A 199 11.99 14.29 -14.79
N GLY A 200 11.03 14.46 -13.89
CA GLY A 200 10.58 13.39 -12.98
C GLY A 200 11.65 12.99 -11.95
N THR A 201 12.49 13.94 -11.52
CA THR A 201 13.63 13.66 -10.63
C THR A 201 13.35 14.07 -9.18
N GLY A 202 13.75 13.24 -8.22
CA GLY A 202 13.57 13.50 -6.80
C GLY A 202 12.13 13.31 -6.33
N ALA A 203 11.80 13.89 -5.17
CA ALA A 203 10.48 13.78 -4.55
C ALA A 203 9.66 15.05 -4.74
N ALA A 204 8.36 14.93 -5.00
CA ALA A 204 7.43 16.04 -5.16
C ALA A 204 7.49 16.98 -3.96
N ASP A 205 7.61 18.28 -4.27
CA ASP A 205 7.86 19.33 -3.28
C ASP A 205 6.91 20.51 -3.57
N PRO A 206 6.27 21.13 -2.56
CA PRO A 206 5.42 22.31 -2.75
C PRO A 206 6.10 23.47 -3.50
N ARG A 207 7.44 23.50 -3.48
CA ARG A 207 8.26 24.48 -4.23
C ARG A 207 8.19 24.29 -5.75
N ASP A 208 7.65 23.18 -6.25
CA ASP A 208 7.32 23.00 -7.66
C ASP A 208 6.16 23.92 -8.07
N ASP A 209 5.14 24.04 -7.22
CA ASP A 209 4.02 24.96 -7.47
C ASP A 209 4.44 26.43 -7.32
N LEU A 210 5.37 26.75 -6.41
CA LEU A 210 5.91 28.11 -6.29
C LEU A 210 6.71 28.55 -7.52
N TRP A 211 7.42 27.63 -8.17
CA TRP A 211 8.04 27.90 -9.47
C TRP A 211 6.96 28.27 -10.50
N ALA A 212 5.89 27.47 -10.57
CA ALA A 212 4.79 27.73 -11.50
C ALA A 212 4.12 29.09 -11.24
N VAL A 213 3.89 29.44 -9.97
CA VAL A 213 3.37 30.76 -9.57
C VAL A 213 4.32 31.89 -10.01
N ALA A 214 5.64 31.73 -9.82
CA ALA A 214 6.60 32.74 -10.22
C ALA A 214 6.59 32.98 -11.75
N GLN A 215 6.55 31.89 -12.52
CA GLN A 215 6.50 31.96 -13.99
C GLN A 215 5.17 32.51 -14.50
N LEU A 216 4.06 32.18 -13.86
CA LEU A 216 2.74 32.73 -14.15
C LEU A 216 2.69 34.24 -13.88
N MET A 217 3.23 34.70 -12.74
CA MET A 217 3.31 36.12 -12.45
C MET A 217 4.21 36.87 -13.42
N TYR A 218 5.34 36.27 -13.83
CA TYR A 218 6.15 36.83 -14.91
C TYR A 218 5.35 36.95 -16.22
N PHE A 219 4.62 35.91 -16.62
CA PHE A 219 3.77 35.94 -17.80
C PHE A 219 2.73 37.07 -17.76
N LEU A 220 2.07 37.28 -16.63
CA LEU A 220 1.06 38.34 -16.46
C LEU A 220 1.66 39.75 -16.59
N LEU A 221 2.89 39.96 -16.09
CA LEU A 221 3.55 41.26 -16.10
C LEU A 221 4.31 41.54 -17.40
N ALA A 222 4.95 40.53 -17.98
CA ALA A 222 5.71 40.64 -19.23
C ALA A 222 4.83 40.49 -20.47
N GLY A 223 3.61 39.94 -20.34
CA GLY A 223 2.71 39.62 -21.45
C GLY A 223 3.19 38.46 -22.33
N ARG A 224 4.24 37.75 -21.92
CA ARG A 224 4.86 36.64 -22.67
C ARG A 224 5.47 35.59 -21.72
N PRO A 225 5.49 34.31 -22.09
CA PRO A 225 6.17 33.28 -21.31
C PRO A 225 7.70 33.41 -21.42
N ASP A 226 8.42 32.90 -20.41
CA ASP A 226 9.87 32.70 -20.46
C ASP A 226 10.22 31.28 -20.98
N ARG A 227 11.52 30.97 -21.13
CA ARG A 227 12.05 29.64 -21.45
C ARG A 227 11.91 28.63 -20.31
N GLY A 228 11.86 29.06 -19.05
CA GLY A 228 11.70 28.15 -17.91
C GLY A 228 12.92 27.31 -17.57
N ALA A 229 14.11 27.90 -17.72
CA ALA A 229 15.40 27.32 -17.34
C ALA A 229 16.01 27.96 -16.08
N GLY A 230 15.41 29.04 -15.58
CA GLY A 230 15.88 29.80 -14.41
C GLY A 230 15.18 31.16 -14.36
N PRO A 231 15.77 32.15 -13.68
CA PRO A 231 15.27 33.53 -13.71
C PRO A 231 15.23 34.10 -15.13
N PRO A 232 14.12 34.75 -15.55
CA PRO A 232 14.07 35.49 -16.81
C PRO A 232 15.16 36.56 -16.90
N ALA A 233 15.72 36.77 -18.09
CA ALA A 233 16.85 37.70 -18.28
C ALA A 233 16.49 39.16 -17.95
N ASP A 234 15.24 39.56 -18.20
CA ASP A 234 14.67 40.88 -17.95
C ASP A 234 13.89 40.95 -16.63
N LEU A 235 14.05 39.98 -15.72
CA LEU A 235 13.32 39.92 -14.45
C LEU A 235 13.47 41.22 -13.61
N ALA A 236 14.63 41.88 -13.68
CA ALA A 236 14.91 43.11 -12.94
C ALA A 236 14.04 44.31 -13.35
N ASP A 237 13.44 44.27 -14.54
CA ASP A 237 12.60 45.36 -15.07
C ASP A 237 11.20 45.37 -14.44
N PHE A 238 10.80 44.27 -13.80
CA PHE A 238 9.45 44.09 -13.26
C PHE A 238 9.43 44.25 -11.73
N ARG A 239 9.22 45.49 -11.27
CA ARG A 239 9.15 45.80 -9.81
C ARG A 239 8.14 44.94 -9.04
N GLY A 240 7.03 44.54 -9.67
CA GLY A 240 6.02 43.65 -9.06
C GLY A 240 6.52 42.25 -8.73
N LEU A 241 7.64 41.81 -9.31
CA LEU A 241 8.25 40.49 -9.09
C LEU A 241 9.42 40.53 -8.09
N THR A 242 9.74 41.70 -7.53
CA THR A 242 10.89 41.89 -6.63
C THR A 242 10.92 40.89 -5.47
N ALA A 243 9.78 40.65 -4.82
CA ALA A 243 9.69 39.69 -3.71
C ALA A 243 9.95 38.24 -4.15
N LEU A 244 9.43 37.84 -5.31
CA LEU A 244 9.67 36.50 -5.89
C LEU A 244 11.14 36.32 -6.30
N ALA A 245 11.75 37.37 -6.87
CA ALA A 245 13.15 37.37 -7.26
C ALA A 245 14.08 37.25 -6.05
N HIS A 246 13.92 38.12 -5.04
CA HIS A 246 14.75 38.10 -3.83
C HIS A 246 14.53 36.85 -2.98
N GLY A 247 13.30 36.33 -2.95
CA GLY A 247 12.98 35.08 -2.26
C GLY A 247 13.52 33.83 -2.95
N GLY A 248 14.04 33.92 -4.18
CA GLY A 248 14.58 32.78 -4.92
C GLY A 248 13.53 31.90 -5.61
N ALA A 249 12.31 32.38 -5.83
CA ALA A 249 11.23 31.57 -6.41
C ALA A 249 11.54 31.07 -7.84
N PHE A 250 12.38 31.79 -8.59
CA PHE A 250 12.87 31.40 -9.92
C PHE A 250 14.13 30.51 -9.89
N HIS A 251 14.56 30.04 -8.72
CA HIS A 251 15.75 29.19 -8.63
C HIS A 251 15.52 27.84 -9.35
N PRO A 252 16.46 27.36 -10.19
CA PRO A 252 16.26 26.16 -11.01
C PRO A 252 16.12 24.87 -10.20
N ALA A 253 16.61 24.83 -8.96
CA ALA A 253 16.41 23.70 -8.04
C ALA A 253 15.47 24.05 -6.88
N ALA A 254 14.52 23.16 -6.55
CA ALA A 254 13.59 23.31 -5.43
C ALA A 254 14.28 23.68 -4.12
N ALA A 255 15.43 23.09 -3.80
CA ALA A 255 16.15 23.37 -2.55
C ALA A 255 16.50 24.86 -2.36
N GLY A 256 16.71 25.61 -3.46
CA GLY A 256 16.99 27.05 -3.44
C GLY A 256 15.76 27.96 -3.53
N ARG A 257 14.55 27.39 -3.62
CA ARG A 257 13.27 28.14 -3.57
C ARG A 257 12.78 28.26 -2.13
N PRO A 258 12.04 29.31 -1.77
CA PRO A 258 11.56 29.51 -0.40
C PRO A 258 10.42 28.54 -0.09
N ALA A 259 10.17 28.26 1.18
CA ALA A 259 8.95 27.56 1.58
C ALA A 259 7.71 28.45 1.37
N PRO A 260 6.49 27.89 1.15
CA PRO A 260 5.30 28.70 0.94
C PRO A 260 5.03 29.70 2.07
N ALA A 261 5.18 29.27 3.33
CA ALA A 261 5.02 30.13 4.50
C ALA A 261 6.07 31.27 4.58
N GLU A 262 7.29 31.02 4.09
CA GLU A 262 8.32 32.06 4.01
C GLU A 262 7.99 33.09 2.93
N LEU A 263 7.54 32.63 1.76
CA LEU A 263 7.14 33.53 0.69
C LEU A 263 5.92 34.39 1.07
N MET A 264 4.96 33.83 1.81
CA MET A 264 3.86 34.62 2.37
C MET A 264 4.33 35.75 3.28
N ARG A 265 5.32 35.47 4.15
CA ARG A 265 5.94 36.51 5.00
C ARG A 265 6.62 37.59 4.17
N LEU A 266 7.39 37.21 3.14
CA LEU A 266 8.05 38.16 2.23
C LEU A 266 7.05 39.06 1.49
N LEU A 267 5.87 38.53 1.16
CA LEU A 267 4.79 39.28 0.52
C LEU A 267 3.93 40.10 1.50
N ASN A 268 4.20 40.02 2.81
CA ASN A 268 3.32 40.53 3.87
C ASN A 268 1.85 40.05 3.70
N ALA A 269 1.68 38.84 3.18
CA ALA A 269 0.37 38.23 2.97
C ALA A 269 -0.12 37.56 4.27
N PRO A 270 -1.40 37.68 4.66
CA PRO A 270 -1.94 37.00 5.85
C PRO A 270 -1.90 35.48 5.69
N ASP A 271 -1.19 34.76 6.56
CA ASP A 271 -1.22 33.29 6.62
C ASP A 271 -2.25 32.81 7.64
N PRO A 272 -3.43 32.31 7.21
CA PRO A 272 -4.45 31.81 8.13
C PRO A 272 -4.00 30.54 8.88
N LEU A 273 -2.98 29.85 8.37
CA LEU A 273 -2.39 28.69 9.02
C LEU A 273 -1.27 29.04 9.99
N ALA A 274 -0.79 30.29 10.05
CA ALA A 274 0.23 30.69 11.01
C ALA A 274 -0.30 30.66 12.46
N ALA A 275 -1.55 31.10 12.67
CA ALA A 275 -2.23 31.00 13.95
C ALA A 275 -2.72 29.58 14.26
N SER A 276 -2.98 28.79 13.21
CA SER A 276 -3.46 27.40 13.29
C SER A 276 -2.34 26.38 13.02
N ALA A 277 -1.07 26.76 13.22
CA ALA A 277 0.07 25.92 12.91
C ALA A 277 -0.01 24.64 13.75
N GLY A 278 -0.50 23.56 13.13
CA GLY A 278 -0.80 22.31 13.81
C GLY A 278 -2.20 22.23 14.43
N GLY A 279 -3.25 22.47 13.63
CA GLY A 279 -4.55 21.85 13.93
C GLY A 279 -4.29 20.38 14.33
N PRO A 280 -4.88 19.90 15.46
CA PRO A 280 -4.40 18.69 16.11
C PRO A 280 -4.45 17.54 15.12
N ASP A 281 -3.28 16.97 14.82
CA ASP A 281 -3.20 15.77 13.99
C ASP A 281 -4.14 14.73 14.61
N PRO A 282 -5.20 14.33 13.88
CA PRO A 282 -6.25 13.49 14.45
C PRO A 282 -5.73 12.14 14.93
N LEU A 283 -4.56 11.72 14.44
CA LEU A 283 -3.92 10.46 14.80
C LEU A 283 -2.79 10.63 15.84
N ALA A 284 -2.44 11.85 16.26
CA ALA A 284 -1.29 12.10 17.13
C ALA A 284 -1.34 11.30 18.44
N ARG A 285 -2.53 11.26 19.07
CA ARG A 285 -2.74 10.46 20.29
C ARG A 285 -2.49 8.98 20.03
N GLY A 286 -3.06 8.41 18.97
CA GLY A 286 -2.89 6.99 18.68
C GLY A 286 -1.48 6.62 18.22
N ARG A 287 -0.78 7.54 17.56
CA ARG A 287 0.65 7.40 17.24
C ARG A 287 1.49 7.36 18.52
N ALA A 288 1.18 8.20 19.50
CA ALA A 288 1.84 8.18 20.80
C ALA A 288 1.50 6.92 21.61
N ASP A 289 0.25 6.45 21.57
CA ASP A 289 -0.16 5.21 22.24
C ASP A 289 0.54 3.98 21.62
N HIS A 290 0.71 3.93 20.30
CA HIS A 290 1.51 2.92 19.61
C HIS A 290 2.96 2.91 20.12
N ASP A 291 3.61 4.08 20.14
CA ASP A 291 5.01 4.19 20.58
C ASP A 291 5.17 3.80 22.06
N ALA A 292 4.21 4.20 22.90
CA ALA A 292 4.17 3.82 24.31
C ALA A 292 3.98 2.31 24.49
N GLN A 293 3.14 1.68 23.67
CA GLN A 293 2.90 0.23 23.72
C GLN A 293 4.14 -0.56 23.27
N LEU A 294 4.84 -0.13 22.22
CA LEU A 294 6.12 -0.71 21.83
C LEU A 294 7.16 -0.58 22.94
N ALA A 295 7.29 0.61 23.57
CA ALA A 295 8.21 0.81 24.67
C ALA A 295 7.92 -0.13 25.87
N ARG A 296 6.63 -0.36 26.20
CA ARG A 296 6.22 -1.32 27.23
C ARG A 296 6.62 -2.75 26.88
N LYS A 297 6.39 -3.18 25.64
CA LYS A 297 6.79 -4.53 25.18
C LYS A 297 8.29 -4.73 25.28
N ARG A 298 9.08 -3.77 24.78
CA ARG A 298 10.56 -3.81 24.84
C ARG A 298 11.06 -3.92 26.28
N ALA A 299 10.51 -3.13 27.19
CA ALA A 299 10.88 -3.19 28.61
C ALA A 299 10.55 -4.54 29.23
N THR A 300 9.37 -5.09 28.93
CA THR A 300 8.91 -6.39 29.45
C THR A 300 9.73 -7.57 28.91
N LEU A 301 10.16 -7.48 27.65
CA LEU A 301 10.98 -8.51 26.98
C LEU A 301 12.48 -8.34 27.25
N GLY A 302 12.90 -7.28 27.96
CA GLY A 302 14.31 -7.03 28.28
C GLY A 302 15.15 -6.49 27.12
N LEU A 303 14.55 -6.12 25.99
CA LEU A 303 15.20 -5.65 24.75
C LEU A 303 15.72 -4.20 24.80
N GLY A 304 15.85 -3.64 26.01
CA GLY A 304 16.34 -2.28 26.27
C GLY A 304 17.53 -2.23 27.24
N ARG A 305 18.03 -3.38 27.71
CA ARG A 305 19.20 -3.45 28.58
C ARG A 305 20.44 -3.61 27.71
N ALA A 306 21.45 -2.74 27.91
CA ALA A 306 22.78 -3.01 27.38
C ALA A 306 23.22 -4.41 27.86
N PRO A 307 23.87 -5.23 27.03
CA PRO A 307 24.41 -6.50 27.48
C PRO A 307 25.32 -6.25 28.70
N ASP A 308 25.18 -7.08 29.73
CA ASP A 308 26.10 -7.03 30.87
C ASP A 308 27.54 -7.11 30.32
N PRO A 309 28.47 -6.26 30.79
CA PRO A 309 29.84 -6.27 30.30
C PRO A 309 30.41 -7.67 30.52
N VAL A 310 30.70 -8.36 29.43
CA VAL A 310 31.43 -9.64 29.44
C VAL A 310 32.76 -9.36 30.15
N PRO A 311 33.10 -10.07 31.24
CA PRO A 311 34.39 -9.86 31.89
C PRO A 311 35.50 -10.20 30.91
N ASP A 312 36.42 -9.26 30.71
CA ASP A 312 37.56 -9.41 29.79
C ASP A 312 38.31 -10.73 30.05
N PRO A 313 38.62 -11.52 29.00
CA PRO A 313 39.52 -12.65 29.17
C PRO A 313 40.91 -12.15 29.59
N PRO A 314 41.61 -12.86 30.49
CA PRO A 314 42.88 -12.39 31.02
C PRO A 314 43.93 -12.26 29.89
N PRO A 315 44.83 -11.26 29.97
CA PRO A 315 45.75 -10.92 28.89
C PRO A 315 46.71 -12.09 28.62
N ARG A 316 46.68 -12.61 27.38
CA ARG A 316 47.64 -13.62 26.93
C ARG A 316 49.01 -12.96 26.74
N ARG A 317 49.98 -13.39 27.55
CA ARG A 317 51.40 -13.02 27.44
C ARG A 317 51.94 -13.42 26.06
N SER A 318 52.49 -12.46 25.34
CA SER A 318 53.14 -12.66 24.05
C SER A 318 54.46 -13.41 24.20
N THR A 319 54.59 -14.59 23.59
CA THR A 319 55.89 -15.22 23.34
C THR A 319 56.40 -14.78 21.96
N PHE A 320 57.25 -13.76 22.00
CA PHE A 320 58.01 -13.15 20.90
C PHE A 320 58.99 -14.11 20.17
N LEU A 321 59.03 -15.39 20.57
CA LEU A 321 60.08 -16.34 20.17
C LEU A 321 59.70 -17.29 19.01
N GLN A 322 58.47 -17.26 18.50
CA GLN A 322 58.07 -18.14 17.39
C GLN A 322 58.22 -17.50 15.99
N ARG A 323 58.68 -16.24 15.92
CA ARG A 323 58.97 -15.50 14.66
C ARG A 323 60.40 -15.62 14.16
N LEU A 324 61.27 -16.38 14.83
CA LEU A 324 62.73 -16.42 14.55
C LEU A 324 63.25 -17.73 13.97
N LEU A 325 62.40 -18.73 13.70
CA LEU A 325 62.79 -19.95 13.00
C LEU A 325 61.91 -20.13 11.77
N GLY A 326 62.47 -19.77 10.62
CA GLY A 326 61.82 -19.93 9.33
C GLY A 326 61.64 -21.40 8.96
N SER A 327 60.46 -21.71 8.45
CA SER A 327 60.29 -22.83 7.53
C SER A 327 59.52 -22.33 6.31
N THR A 328 60.24 -22.35 5.20
CA THR A 328 59.75 -22.24 3.83
C THR A 328 58.63 -23.25 3.56
N GLY A 329 57.44 -22.78 3.20
CA GLY A 329 56.34 -23.59 2.71
C GLY A 329 55.42 -22.72 1.86
N ALA A 330 55.22 -23.10 0.60
CA ALA A 330 54.40 -22.38 -0.37
C ALA A 330 52.95 -22.20 0.11
N PRO A 331 52.23 -21.13 -0.31
CA PRO A 331 50.81 -20.98 0.01
C PRO A 331 50.02 -22.13 -0.63
N PRO A 332 49.07 -22.76 0.10
CA PRO A 332 48.18 -23.74 -0.50
C PRO A 332 47.30 -23.04 -1.56
N PRO A 333 46.88 -23.74 -2.62
CA PRO A 333 46.00 -23.17 -3.62
C PRO A 333 44.67 -22.73 -2.98
N PRO A 334 43.96 -21.74 -3.57
CA PRO A 334 42.66 -21.33 -3.06
C PRO A 334 41.73 -22.54 -3.02
N ALA A 335 41.19 -22.84 -1.84
CA ALA A 335 40.21 -23.89 -1.68
C ALA A 335 39.02 -23.59 -2.61
N GLU A 336 38.71 -24.55 -3.48
CA GLU A 336 37.47 -24.52 -4.26
C GLU A 336 36.28 -24.34 -3.30
N PRO A 337 35.28 -23.50 -3.65
CA PRO A 337 34.07 -23.40 -2.85
C PRO A 337 33.45 -24.80 -2.72
N PRO A 338 33.08 -25.24 -1.51
CA PRO A 338 32.56 -26.59 -1.35
C PRO A 338 31.30 -26.74 -2.21
N ALA A 339 31.28 -27.76 -3.05
CA ALA A 339 30.10 -28.14 -3.81
C ALA A 339 28.90 -28.27 -2.84
N PRO A 340 27.69 -27.85 -3.26
CA PRO A 340 26.51 -27.94 -2.41
C PRO A 340 26.31 -29.39 -2.02
N ARG A 341 26.47 -29.69 -0.72
CA ARG A 341 26.17 -31.01 -0.17
C ARG A 341 24.67 -31.24 -0.29
N LEU A 342 24.26 -31.97 -1.32
CA LEU A 342 22.96 -32.63 -1.40
C LEU A 342 23.03 -33.88 -0.54
N GLY A 343 22.81 -33.71 0.76
CA GLY A 343 22.68 -34.81 1.71
C GLY A 343 22.16 -34.27 3.04
N PRO A 344 21.07 -34.82 3.59
CA PRO A 344 20.53 -34.36 4.87
C PRO A 344 21.55 -34.62 5.98
N ASP A 345 21.88 -33.58 6.74
CA ASP A 345 22.67 -33.69 7.98
C ASP A 345 21.82 -34.43 9.04
N PRO A 346 22.24 -35.60 9.56
CA PRO A 346 21.41 -36.46 10.41
C PRO A 346 21.15 -35.90 11.83
N ALA A 347 21.47 -34.63 12.09
CA ALA A 347 21.24 -33.94 13.36
C ALA A 347 20.31 -32.71 13.22
N SER A 348 19.39 -32.70 12.25
CA SER A 348 18.43 -31.60 12.08
C SER A 348 17.23 -31.72 13.05
N PRO A 349 16.77 -30.63 13.69
CA PRO A 349 15.64 -30.63 14.61
C PRO A 349 14.38 -31.17 13.94
N GLU A 350 13.62 -31.97 14.69
CA GLU A 350 12.41 -32.68 14.27
C GLU A 350 11.48 -31.83 13.38
N ARG A 351 11.31 -32.23 12.12
CA ARG A 351 10.34 -31.61 11.20
C ARG A 351 8.94 -32.02 11.66
N LEU A 352 8.11 -31.06 12.00
CA LEU A 352 6.75 -31.34 12.45
C LEU A 352 5.82 -31.42 11.23
N CYS A 353 4.94 -32.42 11.20
CA CYS A 353 3.81 -32.40 10.27
C CYS A 353 2.92 -31.19 10.59
N PRO A 354 2.58 -30.30 9.64
CA PRO A 354 1.81 -29.11 9.95
C PRO A 354 0.33 -29.39 10.27
N HIS A 355 -0.14 -30.63 10.07
CA HIS A 355 -1.50 -31.04 10.43
C HIS A 355 -1.58 -31.55 11.87
N CYS A 356 -0.80 -32.57 12.23
CA CYS A 356 -0.83 -33.17 13.58
C CYS A 356 0.24 -32.65 14.54
N LEU A 357 1.21 -31.87 14.05
CA LEU A 357 2.39 -31.38 14.78
C LEU A 357 3.25 -32.45 15.45
N LEU A 358 3.18 -33.68 14.95
CA LEU A 358 4.09 -34.73 15.38
C LEU A 358 5.34 -34.75 14.50
N PRO A 359 6.51 -35.09 15.06
CA PRO A 359 7.72 -35.29 14.29
C PRO A 359 7.51 -36.29 13.15
N VAL A 360 7.93 -35.91 11.94
CA VAL A 360 7.96 -36.76 10.76
C VAL A 360 9.34 -36.70 10.14
N ALA A 361 9.98 -37.88 10.06
CA ALA A 361 11.22 -38.06 9.32
C ALA A 361 10.91 -38.30 7.84
N TYR A 362 11.80 -37.84 6.97
CA TYR A 362 11.77 -38.19 5.55
C TYR A 362 12.07 -39.69 5.38
N ASP A 363 11.23 -40.38 4.60
CA ASP A 363 11.34 -41.81 4.32
C ASP A 363 11.07 -42.09 2.84
N GLU A 364 12.13 -42.44 2.11
CA GLU A 364 12.10 -42.71 0.67
C GLU A 364 11.22 -43.92 0.31
N THR A 365 10.94 -44.82 1.25
CA THR A 365 10.11 -46.02 1.00
C THR A 365 8.61 -45.75 1.05
N ARG A 366 8.22 -44.56 1.55
CA ARG A 366 6.82 -44.18 1.78
C ARG A 366 6.33 -43.13 0.80
N LEU A 367 7.08 -42.89 -0.28
CA LEU A 367 6.74 -41.88 -1.25
C LEU A 367 5.56 -42.30 -2.12
N VAL A 368 4.66 -41.36 -2.34
CA VAL A 368 3.50 -41.52 -3.23
C VAL A 368 3.44 -40.35 -4.20
N THR A 369 2.81 -40.61 -5.34
CA THR A 369 2.33 -39.58 -6.26
C THR A 369 0.82 -39.58 -6.25
N ILE A 370 0.21 -38.42 -6.48
CA ILE A 370 -1.24 -38.27 -6.54
C ILE A 370 -1.61 -38.04 -8.00
N ASP A 371 -2.43 -38.94 -8.56
CA ASP A 371 -2.89 -38.82 -9.94
C ASP A 371 -4.01 -37.77 -10.08
N ALA A 372 -4.44 -37.51 -11.33
CA ALA A 372 -5.51 -36.54 -11.61
C ALA A 372 -6.88 -36.93 -11.02
N ARG A 373 -7.07 -38.18 -10.58
CA ARG A 373 -8.28 -38.70 -9.92
C ARG A 373 -8.16 -38.68 -8.40
N GLY A 374 -7.03 -38.21 -7.85
CA GLY A 374 -6.75 -38.21 -6.42
C GLY A 374 -6.27 -39.56 -5.87
N ALA A 375 -5.95 -40.53 -6.73
CA ALA A 375 -5.44 -41.83 -6.30
C ALA A 375 -3.95 -41.74 -5.95
N ARG A 376 -3.57 -42.39 -4.85
CA ARG A 376 -2.21 -42.43 -4.33
C ARG A 376 -1.48 -43.63 -4.93
N LEU A 377 -0.48 -43.36 -5.74
CA LEU A 377 0.33 -44.37 -6.41
C LEU A 377 1.72 -44.39 -5.75
N PRO A 378 2.19 -45.54 -5.22
CA PRO A 378 3.54 -45.66 -4.69
C PRO A 378 4.58 -45.22 -5.73
N LEU A 379 5.55 -44.42 -5.29
CA LEU A 379 6.63 -43.93 -6.13
C LEU A 379 7.90 -44.75 -5.85
N ASP A 380 8.31 -45.56 -6.82
CA ASP A 380 9.57 -46.29 -6.77
C ASP A 380 10.62 -45.59 -7.63
N LEU A 381 11.71 -45.14 -6.99
CA LEU A 381 12.83 -44.46 -7.63
C LEU A 381 14.07 -45.36 -7.79
N SER A 382 14.01 -46.62 -7.35
CA SER A 382 15.16 -47.54 -7.33
C SER A 382 15.79 -47.78 -8.70
N GLY A 383 15.01 -47.65 -9.79
CA GLY A 383 15.47 -47.79 -11.16
C GLY A 383 15.95 -46.49 -11.84
N GLU A 384 15.72 -45.32 -11.25
CA GLU A 384 16.03 -44.02 -11.88
C GLU A 384 17.35 -43.44 -11.34
N HIS A 385 18.34 -43.36 -12.22
CA HIS A 385 19.71 -42.96 -11.85
C HIS A 385 20.07 -41.55 -12.30
N ARG A 386 19.20 -40.89 -13.10
CA ARG A 386 19.46 -39.52 -13.60
C ARG A 386 19.10 -38.51 -12.51
N PRO A 387 20.06 -37.72 -12.00
CA PRO A 387 19.81 -36.81 -10.87
C PRO A 387 18.68 -35.80 -11.12
N ALA A 388 18.56 -35.30 -12.36
CA ALA A 388 17.50 -34.35 -12.72
C ALA A 388 16.10 -34.98 -12.68
N HIS A 389 15.98 -36.26 -13.07
CA HIS A 389 14.70 -36.98 -13.06
C HIS A 389 14.26 -37.32 -11.64
N VAL A 390 15.20 -37.80 -10.82
CA VAL A 390 14.97 -38.04 -9.39
C VAL A 390 14.51 -36.75 -8.72
N ALA A 391 15.22 -35.64 -8.94
CA ALA A 391 14.83 -34.35 -8.38
C ALA A 391 13.45 -33.87 -8.83
N ASP A 392 13.06 -34.06 -10.10
CA ASP A 392 11.72 -33.70 -10.57
C ASP A 392 10.62 -34.58 -9.97
N ALA A 393 10.85 -35.89 -9.90
CA ALA A 393 9.92 -36.84 -9.29
C ALA A 393 9.72 -36.53 -7.80
N LEU A 394 10.79 -36.28 -7.06
CA LEU A 394 10.72 -35.90 -5.65
C LEU A 394 9.98 -34.57 -5.44
N ARG A 395 10.10 -33.59 -6.35
CA ARG A 395 9.31 -32.34 -6.23
C ARG A 395 7.80 -32.53 -6.36
N ARG A 396 7.37 -33.57 -7.07
CA ARG A 396 5.94 -33.90 -7.26
C ARG A 396 5.41 -34.90 -6.23
N ALA A 397 6.32 -35.59 -5.54
CA ALA A 397 6.00 -36.62 -4.58
C ALA A 397 5.49 -36.07 -3.24
N TYR A 398 4.71 -36.90 -2.57
CA TYR A 398 4.22 -36.71 -1.21
C TYR A 398 4.66 -37.86 -0.33
N GLN A 399 4.79 -37.60 0.96
CA GLN A 399 4.93 -38.63 1.98
C GLN A 399 3.71 -38.56 2.91
N PRO A 400 2.90 -39.63 3.01
CA PRO A 400 1.83 -39.71 3.99
C PRO A 400 2.40 -39.69 5.41
N CYS A 401 1.82 -38.87 6.29
CA CYS A 401 2.22 -38.85 7.68
C CYS A 401 1.96 -40.22 8.34
N PRO A 402 2.91 -40.79 9.11
CA PRO A 402 2.66 -42.00 9.92
C PRO A 402 1.53 -41.84 10.94
N HIS A 403 1.26 -40.60 11.36
CA HIS A 403 0.32 -40.29 12.43
C HIS A 403 -1.01 -39.73 11.92
N ALA A 404 -1.33 -39.96 10.64
CA ALA A 404 -2.62 -39.59 10.06
C ALA A 404 -3.67 -40.67 10.37
N ASP A 405 -4.88 -40.24 10.75
CA ASP A 405 -6.02 -41.15 10.94
C ASP A 405 -6.64 -41.53 9.57
N GLU A 406 -7.41 -42.62 9.52
CA GLU A 406 -8.02 -43.12 8.26
C GLU A 406 -8.95 -42.09 7.60
N ASP A 407 -9.56 -41.20 8.40
CA ASP A 407 -10.50 -40.17 7.94
C ASP A 407 -9.83 -38.84 7.53
N GLN A 408 -8.56 -38.60 7.90
CA GLN A 408 -7.81 -37.39 7.57
C GLN A 408 -6.39 -37.71 7.09
N LEU A 409 -6.20 -37.68 5.78
CA LEU A 409 -4.91 -37.97 5.16
C LEU A 409 -3.99 -36.74 5.20
N HIS A 410 -2.90 -36.83 5.95
CA HIS A 410 -1.86 -35.79 5.99
C HIS A 410 -0.80 -36.08 4.93
N GLU A 411 -0.80 -35.29 3.86
CA GLU A 411 0.10 -35.46 2.72
C GLU A 411 1.17 -34.37 2.76
N LEU A 412 2.42 -34.76 2.98
CA LEU A 412 3.53 -33.82 3.08
C LEU A 412 4.30 -33.79 1.76
N PRO A 413 4.35 -32.66 1.04
CA PRO A 413 5.23 -32.54 -0.12
C PRO A 413 6.66 -32.88 0.27
N VAL A 414 7.34 -33.74 -0.47
CA VAL A 414 8.73 -34.13 -0.15
C VAL A 414 9.66 -32.92 0.02
N PRO A 415 9.56 -31.83 -0.76
CA PRO A 415 10.37 -30.63 -0.53
C PRO A 415 10.21 -30.02 0.87
N TYR A 416 9.04 -30.17 1.51
CA TYR A 416 8.82 -29.78 2.92
C TYR A 416 9.72 -30.57 3.88
N LEU A 417 9.92 -31.86 3.58
CA LEU A 417 10.70 -32.81 4.39
C LEU A 417 12.20 -32.84 4.06
N THR A 418 12.64 -32.16 3.00
CA THR A 418 14.04 -32.19 2.55
C THR A 418 14.76 -30.84 2.62
N HIS A 419 14.06 -29.70 2.71
CA HIS A 419 14.69 -28.36 2.75
C HIS A 419 14.90 -27.83 4.19
N GLY A 420 15.20 -26.54 4.40
CA GLY A 420 15.38 -25.97 5.75
C GLY A 420 14.13 -26.07 6.64
N ARG A 421 14.22 -25.58 7.89
CA ARG A 421 13.08 -25.56 8.83
C ARG A 421 11.87 -24.85 8.18
N PRO A 422 10.71 -25.52 8.06
CA PRO A 422 9.52 -24.92 7.50
C PRO A 422 9.08 -23.68 8.28
N LEU A 423 8.43 -22.76 7.57
CA LEU A 423 7.76 -21.59 8.13
C LEU A 423 6.26 -21.72 7.86
N SER A 424 5.46 -21.88 8.91
CA SER A 424 4.00 -21.97 8.81
C SER A 424 3.34 -20.63 9.06
N ILE A 425 2.58 -20.12 8.08
CA ILE A 425 1.85 -18.85 8.17
C ILE A 425 0.34 -19.14 8.15
N ALA A 426 -0.36 -18.75 9.21
CA ALA A 426 -1.81 -18.90 9.31
C ALA A 426 -2.54 -17.56 9.09
N LEU A 427 -3.48 -17.52 8.15
CA LEU A 427 -4.38 -16.39 7.92
C LEU A 427 -5.59 -16.49 8.86
N VAL A 428 -5.80 -15.46 9.68
CA VAL A 428 -6.82 -15.44 10.74
C VAL A 428 -7.84 -14.33 10.47
N GLY A 429 -9.12 -14.65 10.58
CA GLY A 429 -10.22 -13.68 10.53
C GLY A 429 -11.56 -14.36 10.25
N SER A 430 -12.65 -13.66 10.52
CA SER A 430 -14.01 -14.16 10.26
C SER A 430 -14.29 -14.51 8.79
N SER A 431 -15.40 -15.19 8.51
CA SER A 431 -15.86 -15.40 7.14
C SER A 431 -16.15 -14.06 6.44
N GLY A 432 -15.75 -13.92 5.17
CA GLY A 432 -16.01 -12.73 4.35
C GLY A 432 -15.04 -11.55 4.54
N VAL A 433 -14.04 -11.63 5.43
CA VAL A 433 -13.02 -10.57 5.61
C VAL A 433 -12.03 -10.46 4.44
N GLY A 434 -12.06 -11.43 3.52
CA GLY A 434 -11.25 -11.42 2.30
C GLY A 434 -9.92 -12.16 2.38
N LYS A 435 -9.75 -13.13 3.29
CA LYS A 435 -8.51 -13.93 3.43
C LYS A 435 -8.09 -14.61 2.12
N THR A 436 -9.02 -15.30 1.46
CA THR A 436 -8.75 -16.01 0.20
C THR A 436 -8.40 -15.05 -0.94
N HIS A 437 -9.07 -13.89 -1.03
CA HIS A 437 -8.73 -12.85 -2.00
C HIS A 437 -7.34 -12.27 -1.73
N LEU A 438 -7.01 -12.00 -0.46
CA LEU A 438 -5.71 -11.49 -0.07
C LEU A 438 -4.59 -12.50 -0.37
N LEU A 439 -4.77 -13.78 -0.06
CA LEU A 439 -3.77 -14.82 -0.36
C LEU A 439 -3.60 -15.01 -1.88
N ALA A 440 -4.69 -15.03 -2.65
CA ALA A 440 -4.61 -15.13 -4.10
C ALA A 440 -3.90 -13.91 -4.72
N ALA A 441 -4.16 -12.70 -4.21
CA ALA A 441 -3.47 -11.50 -4.63
C ALA A 441 -1.97 -11.53 -4.27
N MET A 442 -1.62 -11.97 -3.05
CA MET A 442 -0.22 -12.13 -2.64
C MET A 442 0.52 -13.10 -3.55
N LEU A 443 -0.02 -14.30 -3.77
CA LEU A 443 0.64 -15.31 -4.60
C LEU A 443 0.69 -14.89 -6.08
N GLY A 444 -0.32 -14.16 -6.56
CA GLY A 444 -0.29 -13.55 -7.89
C GLY A 444 0.83 -12.54 -8.08
N GLU A 445 1.15 -11.74 -7.05
CA GLU A 445 2.31 -10.82 -7.07
C GLU A 445 3.65 -11.57 -6.93
N VAL A 446 3.69 -12.65 -6.15
CA VAL A 446 4.88 -13.51 -6.03
C VAL A 446 5.24 -14.14 -7.38
N GLU A 447 4.26 -14.69 -8.11
CA GLU A 447 4.45 -15.27 -9.45
C GLU A 447 4.92 -14.24 -10.48
N GLN A 448 4.61 -12.95 -10.26
CA GLN A 448 5.09 -11.85 -11.10
C GLN A 448 6.48 -11.34 -10.70
N GLY A 449 7.16 -12.03 -9.78
CA GLY A 449 8.50 -11.66 -9.32
C GLY A 449 8.52 -10.54 -8.27
N GLY A 450 7.38 -10.25 -7.61
CA GLY A 450 7.27 -9.15 -6.65
C GLY A 450 8.18 -9.27 -5.42
N LEU A 451 8.78 -10.44 -5.18
CA LEU A 451 9.75 -10.67 -4.10
C LEU A 451 11.22 -10.55 -4.55
N GLU A 452 11.50 -10.54 -5.87
CA GLU A 452 12.86 -10.46 -6.41
C GLU A 452 13.62 -9.18 -6.02
N PRO A 453 13.00 -7.98 -5.98
CA PRO A 453 13.68 -6.76 -5.54
C PRO A 453 14.25 -6.85 -4.11
N TYR A 454 13.69 -7.71 -3.27
CA TYR A 454 14.14 -7.94 -1.89
C TYR A 454 15.20 -9.05 -1.79
N GLY A 455 15.69 -9.56 -2.92
CA GLY A 455 16.68 -10.63 -2.97
C GLY A 455 16.11 -12.01 -2.65
N LEU A 456 14.80 -12.20 -2.79
CA LEU A 456 14.13 -13.48 -2.58
C LEU A 456 13.74 -14.12 -3.92
N LYS A 457 13.94 -15.43 -4.03
CA LYS A 457 13.44 -16.27 -5.11
C LYS A 457 12.43 -17.26 -4.56
N CYS A 458 11.33 -17.43 -5.27
CA CYS A 458 10.26 -18.35 -4.89
C CYS A 458 10.09 -19.42 -5.97
N LEU A 459 9.96 -20.66 -5.53
CA LEU A 459 9.55 -21.79 -6.36
C LEU A 459 8.33 -22.44 -5.70
N PRO A 460 7.44 -23.12 -6.45
CA PRO A 460 6.35 -23.87 -5.83
C PRO A 460 6.89 -24.99 -4.95
N LEU A 461 6.28 -25.18 -3.78
CA LEU A 461 6.62 -26.31 -2.90
C LEU A 461 6.26 -27.66 -3.54
N ASN A 462 5.12 -27.69 -4.24
CA ASN A 462 4.74 -28.78 -5.13
C ASN A 462 4.12 -28.16 -6.41
N PRO A 463 4.64 -28.47 -7.61
CA PRO A 463 4.19 -27.84 -8.84
C PRO A 463 2.70 -28.07 -9.17
N ASP A 464 2.13 -29.21 -8.80
CA ASP A 464 0.78 -29.59 -9.22
C ASP A 464 -0.30 -28.95 -8.35
N THR A 465 -0.12 -28.91 -7.02
CA THR A 465 -1.04 -28.18 -6.12
C THR A 465 -0.96 -26.68 -6.34
N HIS A 466 0.24 -26.14 -6.51
CA HIS A 466 0.44 -24.73 -6.81
C HIS A 466 -0.24 -24.32 -8.13
N ARG A 467 -0.03 -25.09 -9.22
CA ARG A 467 -0.71 -24.84 -10.51
C ARG A 467 -2.24 -24.88 -10.39
N THR A 468 -2.78 -25.78 -9.57
CA THR A 468 -4.21 -25.86 -9.31
C THR A 468 -4.70 -24.59 -8.60
N PHE A 469 -3.97 -24.13 -7.56
CA PHE A 469 -4.29 -22.88 -6.86
C PHE A 469 -4.24 -21.67 -7.80
N LEU A 470 -3.18 -21.56 -8.63
CA LEU A 470 -3.06 -20.48 -9.60
C LEU A 470 -4.24 -20.47 -10.57
N ARG A 471 -4.62 -21.61 -11.13
CA ARG A 471 -5.75 -21.72 -12.07
C ARG A 471 -7.08 -21.36 -11.41
N GLU A 472 -7.34 -21.88 -10.22
CA GLU A 472 -8.66 -21.77 -9.60
C GLU A 472 -8.87 -20.43 -8.89
N ARG A 473 -7.82 -19.88 -8.28
CA ARG A 473 -7.90 -18.68 -7.44
C ARG A 473 -7.25 -17.48 -8.11
N VAL A 474 -5.97 -17.57 -8.49
CA VAL A 474 -5.22 -16.41 -9.01
C VAL A 474 -5.74 -15.97 -10.38
N GLN A 475 -5.86 -16.89 -11.34
CA GLN A 475 -6.34 -16.59 -12.69
C GLN A 475 -7.81 -16.15 -12.70
N SER A 476 -8.67 -16.80 -11.89
CA SER A 476 -10.07 -16.37 -11.72
C SER A 476 -10.16 -14.93 -11.21
N LEU A 477 -9.33 -14.58 -10.22
CA LEU A 477 -9.28 -13.22 -9.67
C LEU A 477 -8.71 -12.21 -10.68
N GLN A 478 -7.64 -12.57 -11.41
CA GLN A 478 -7.05 -11.74 -12.47
C GLN A 478 -8.03 -11.49 -13.64
N GLN A 479 -8.91 -12.45 -13.93
CA GLN A 479 -10.02 -12.30 -14.87
C GLN A 479 -11.16 -11.44 -14.31
N GLY A 480 -10.98 -10.82 -13.15
CA GLY A 480 -11.95 -9.95 -12.50
C GLY A 480 -13.11 -10.70 -11.85
N ARG A 481 -13.07 -12.03 -11.68
CA ARG A 481 -14.17 -12.75 -11.01
C ARG A 481 -14.01 -12.69 -9.50
N GLU A 482 -15.11 -12.48 -8.79
CA GLU A 482 -15.13 -12.61 -7.33
C GLU A 482 -14.92 -14.08 -6.94
N LEU A 483 -14.04 -14.32 -5.96
CA LEU A 483 -13.78 -15.67 -5.48
C LEU A 483 -14.90 -16.10 -4.53
N GLY A 484 -15.58 -17.18 -4.88
CA GLY A 484 -16.61 -17.78 -4.03
C GLY A 484 -16.08 -18.14 -2.64
N ARG A 485 -16.98 -18.13 -1.65
CA ARG A 485 -16.67 -18.50 -0.27
C ARG A 485 -16.07 -19.91 -0.23
N THR A 486 -15.01 -20.09 0.55
CA THR A 486 -14.40 -21.39 0.80
C THR A 486 -15.43 -22.30 1.47
N GLY A 487 -15.81 -23.39 0.80
CA GLY A 487 -16.74 -24.40 1.34
C GLY A 487 -16.21 -25.01 2.64
N GLN A 488 -17.10 -25.11 3.64
CA GLN A 488 -16.84 -25.62 4.98
C GLN A 488 -16.65 -27.14 4.96
N GLN A 489 -15.46 -27.64 5.32
CA GLN A 489 -15.26 -29.02 5.76
C GLN A 489 -14.13 -29.20 6.80
N THR A 490 -13.14 -28.29 6.93
CA THR A 490 -12.04 -28.42 7.91
C THR A 490 -11.62 -27.09 8.56
N PHE A 491 -11.16 -27.15 9.83
CA PHE A 491 -10.74 -26.01 10.66
C PHE A 491 -9.57 -25.19 10.07
N ALA A 492 -8.53 -25.89 9.61
CA ALA A 492 -7.35 -25.31 8.98
C ALA A 492 -7.16 -25.96 7.61
N ARG A 493 -7.23 -25.15 6.56
CA ARG A 493 -7.05 -25.63 5.19
C ARG A 493 -5.67 -25.24 4.69
N PHE A 494 -4.86 -26.23 4.30
CA PHE A 494 -3.66 -26.00 3.51
C PHE A 494 -4.07 -25.29 2.21
N ALA A 495 -3.56 -24.08 2.02
CA ALA A 495 -3.93 -23.27 0.86
C ALA A 495 -2.91 -23.44 -0.26
N ASP A 496 -1.63 -23.19 0.03
CA ASP A 496 -0.52 -23.33 -0.91
C ASP A 496 0.82 -23.33 -0.17
N GLY A 497 1.91 -23.66 -0.86
CA GLY A 497 3.26 -23.63 -0.31
C GLY A 497 4.33 -23.21 -1.32
N LEU A 498 5.36 -22.52 -0.83
CA LEU A 498 6.49 -22.02 -1.60
C LEU A 498 7.82 -22.52 -1.00
N LEU A 499 8.82 -22.71 -1.84
CA LEU A 499 10.23 -22.78 -1.46
C LEU A 499 10.83 -21.38 -1.64
N VAL A 500 11.18 -20.74 -0.53
CA VAL A 500 11.75 -19.40 -0.52
C VAL A 500 13.25 -19.49 -0.32
N SER A 501 14.01 -18.91 -1.25
CA SER A 501 15.46 -18.86 -1.24
C SER A 501 15.94 -17.42 -1.19
N GLY A 502 16.87 -17.12 -0.28
CA GLY A 502 17.51 -15.82 -0.13
C GLY A 502 19.03 -15.97 -0.06
N ARG A 503 19.68 -15.30 0.90
CA ARG A 503 21.12 -15.51 1.20
C ARG A 503 21.40 -16.75 2.05
N GLY A 504 20.37 -17.30 2.71
CA GLY A 504 20.45 -18.49 3.56
C GLY A 504 19.92 -19.76 2.87
N PRO A 505 19.83 -20.88 3.62
CA PRO A 505 19.26 -22.11 3.10
C PRO A 505 17.81 -21.91 2.66
N THR A 506 17.40 -22.56 1.57
CA THR A 506 16.02 -22.55 1.09
C THR A 506 15.07 -23.08 2.16
N ARG A 507 14.00 -22.34 2.44
CA ARG A 507 13.01 -22.68 3.46
C ARG A 507 11.64 -22.93 2.83
N PRO A 508 10.95 -24.03 3.19
CA PRO A 508 9.53 -24.19 2.90
C PRO A 508 8.71 -23.14 3.64
N VAL A 509 7.81 -22.46 2.94
CA VAL A 509 6.81 -21.56 3.51
C VAL A 509 5.43 -22.13 3.14
N VAL A 510 4.60 -22.39 4.14
CA VAL A 510 3.26 -22.98 3.94
C VAL A 510 2.17 -22.06 4.48
N PHE A 511 1.11 -21.90 3.71
CA PHE A 511 -0.01 -21.00 4.03
C PHE A 511 -1.24 -21.79 4.45
N PHE A 512 -1.84 -21.40 5.58
CA PHE A 512 -3.07 -21.96 6.10
C PHE A 512 -4.18 -20.91 6.13
N ASP A 513 -5.36 -21.28 5.67
CA ASP A 513 -6.58 -20.47 5.79
C ASP A 513 -7.40 -20.99 6.97
N LEU A 514 -7.53 -20.20 8.04
CA LEU A 514 -8.29 -20.58 9.23
C LEU A 514 -9.74 -20.10 9.15
N ALA A 515 -10.68 -21.03 9.30
CA ALA A 515 -12.10 -20.72 9.36
C ALA A 515 -12.47 -20.12 10.74
N GLY A 516 -13.01 -18.89 10.74
CA GLY A 516 -13.28 -18.14 11.97
C GLY A 516 -14.45 -18.66 12.82
N GLU A 517 -15.33 -19.48 12.25
CA GLU A 517 -16.60 -19.92 12.90
C GLU A 517 -16.48 -21.33 13.51
N ASP A 518 -15.60 -22.19 13.00
CA ASP A 518 -15.35 -23.56 13.51
C ASP A 518 -14.30 -23.62 14.62
N LEU A 519 -13.84 -22.47 15.11
CA LEU A 519 -12.88 -22.37 16.19
C LEU A 519 -13.47 -22.82 17.54
N ALA A 520 -14.76 -23.09 17.69
CA ALA A 520 -15.39 -23.25 19.00
C ALA A 520 -15.20 -24.62 19.67
N GLN A 521 -14.81 -25.67 18.95
CA GLN A 521 -14.72 -27.04 19.49
C GLN A 521 -13.41 -27.70 19.02
N ASP A 522 -12.84 -28.61 19.84
CA ASP A 522 -11.69 -29.49 19.57
C ASP A 522 -10.29 -29.10 20.12
N GLY A 523 -9.66 -30.09 20.78
CA GLY A 523 -8.28 -30.03 21.29
C GLY A 523 -7.21 -30.12 20.20
N GLU A 524 -7.57 -30.54 18.99
CA GLU A 524 -6.70 -30.57 17.80
C GLU A 524 -6.28 -29.16 17.36
N VAL A 525 -7.20 -28.20 17.47
CA VAL A 525 -6.95 -26.77 17.17
C VAL A 525 -5.82 -26.21 18.03
N ALA A 526 -5.84 -26.50 19.33
CA ALA A 526 -4.81 -26.02 20.26
C ALA A 526 -3.46 -26.71 20.05
N ARG A 527 -3.44 -27.91 19.43
CA ARG A 527 -2.22 -28.52 18.95
C ARG A 527 -1.74 -27.72 17.75
N PHE A 528 -2.48 -27.69 16.63
CA PHE A 528 -2.12 -26.97 15.40
C PHE A 528 -1.55 -25.55 15.65
N LEU A 529 -2.23 -24.75 16.47
CA LEU A 529 -1.81 -23.37 16.76
C LEU A 529 -0.44 -23.25 17.46
N ARG A 530 0.06 -24.30 18.13
CA ARG A 530 1.40 -24.33 18.73
C ARG A 530 2.53 -24.50 17.71
N GLY A 531 2.23 -25.03 16.52
CA GLY A 531 3.20 -25.27 15.46
C GLY A 531 3.22 -24.18 14.39
N VAL A 532 2.37 -23.17 14.52
CA VAL A 532 2.34 -22.02 13.62
C VAL A 532 3.44 -21.03 14.04
N ASP A 533 4.32 -20.69 13.11
CA ASP A 533 5.42 -19.76 13.38
C ASP A 533 4.98 -18.30 13.24
N ALA A 534 3.98 -18.02 12.38
CA ALA A 534 3.51 -16.67 12.11
C ALA A 534 2.00 -16.58 11.81
N PHE A 535 1.40 -15.45 12.20
CA PHE A 535 -0.02 -15.16 11.98
C PHE A 535 -0.21 -13.91 11.13
N LEU A 536 -1.08 -14.01 10.12
CA LEU A 536 -1.58 -12.88 9.36
C LEU A 536 -3.05 -12.65 9.72
N PHE A 537 -3.31 -11.68 10.60
CA PHE A 537 -4.66 -11.28 10.98
C PHE A 537 -5.25 -10.35 9.92
N VAL A 538 -6.48 -10.61 9.50
CA VAL A 538 -7.16 -9.85 8.44
C VAL A 538 -8.35 -9.10 9.03
N LEU A 539 -8.26 -7.78 9.07
CA LEU A 539 -9.28 -6.87 9.57
C LEU A 539 -10.13 -6.35 8.40
N ASP A 540 -11.46 -6.43 8.54
CA ASP A 540 -12.43 -5.88 7.57
C ASP A 540 -13.00 -4.52 8.06
N PRO A 541 -12.73 -3.40 7.35
CA PRO A 541 -13.26 -2.08 7.66
C PRO A 541 -14.78 -2.02 7.82
N LEU A 542 -15.53 -2.81 7.04
CA LEU A 542 -16.98 -2.86 7.11
C LEU A 542 -17.48 -3.41 8.45
N ARG A 543 -16.68 -4.24 9.14
CA ARG A 543 -17.01 -4.78 10.47
C ARG A 543 -16.36 -4.00 11.60
N ALA A 544 -15.19 -3.42 11.38
CA ALA A 544 -14.37 -2.81 12.44
C ALA A 544 -14.61 -1.31 12.65
N LEU A 545 -14.67 -0.52 11.57
CA LEU A 545 -14.52 0.94 11.65
C LEU A 545 -15.86 1.67 11.85
N ARG A 546 -15.84 2.78 12.57
CA ARG A 546 -16.99 3.66 12.83
C ARG A 546 -16.96 4.87 11.91
N LEU A 547 -16.89 4.60 10.60
CA LEU A 547 -16.97 5.61 9.55
C LEU A 547 -18.36 5.58 8.91
N ALA A 548 -18.99 6.76 8.85
CA ALA A 548 -20.32 6.93 8.24
C ALA A 548 -20.32 6.61 6.73
N SER A 549 -19.20 6.90 6.05
CA SER A 549 -18.97 6.57 4.64
C SER A 549 -19.08 5.07 4.30
N LEU A 550 -19.01 4.20 5.31
CA LEU A 550 -19.12 2.75 5.16
C LEU A 550 -20.54 2.22 5.43
N ASP A 551 -21.43 3.03 6.00
CA ASP A 551 -22.79 2.59 6.38
C ASP A 551 -23.66 2.18 5.17
N PRO A 552 -23.63 2.88 4.01
CA PRO A 552 -24.35 2.43 2.82
C PRO A 552 -23.91 1.04 2.34
N LEU A 553 -22.60 0.76 2.37
CA LEU A 553 -22.05 -0.55 2.00
C LEU A 553 -22.43 -1.62 3.02
N ARG A 554 -22.42 -1.31 4.32
CA ARG A 554 -22.91 -2.24 5.34
C ARG A 554 -24.36 -2.62 5.12
N ALA A 555 -25.21 -1.63 4.83
CA ALA A 555 -26.61 -1.87 4.54
C ALA A 555 -26.79 -2.74 3.29
N LEU A 556 -26.04 -2.46 2.22
CA LEU A 556 -26.06 -3.23 0.98
C LEU A 556 -25.69 -4.71 1.20
N HIS A 557 -24.65 -4.97 2.00
CA HIS A 557 -24.13 -6.32 2.27
C HIS A 557 -24.77 -6.99 3.49
N GLY A 558 -25.75 -6.36 4.15
CA GLY A 558 -26.38 -6.86 5.37
C GLY A 558 -25.40 -7.04 6.53
N LEU A 559 -24.30 -6.29 6.55
CA LEU A 559 -23.23 -6.41 7.55
C LEU A 559 -23.49 -5.51 8.77
N ARG A 560 -23.09 -6.00 9.94
CA ARG A 560 -23.12 -5.23 11.19
C ARG A 560 -21.71 -5.02 11.72
N ARG A 561 -21.49 -3.87 12.36
CA ARG A 561 -20.25 -3.60 13.10
C ARG A 561 -20.09 -4.58 14.26
N ARG A 562 -18.85 -4.94 14.59
CA ARG A 562 -18.51 -5.79 15.73
C ARG A 562 -17.65 -5.03 16.72
N ASP A 563 -18.28 -4.48 17.75
CA ASP A 563 -17.58 -3.69 18.78
C ASP A 563 -16.68 -4.55 19.69
N LEU A 564 -16.94 -5.86 19.78
CA LEU A 564 -16.13 -6.81 20.56
C LEU A 564 -14.90 -7.34 19.79
N GLY A 565 -14.63 -6.84 18.58
CA GLY A 565 -13.54 -7.31 17.73
C GLY A 565 -13.94 -8.50 16.85
N ASP A 566 -12.93 -9.18 16.30
CA ASP A 566 -13.11 -10.43 15.56
C ASP A 566 -13.02 -11.63 16.52
N GLU A 567 -14.04 -12.49 16.49
CA GLU A 567 -14.11 -13.72 17.30
C GLU A 567 -12.95 -14.67 16.95
N ALA A 568 -12.52 -14.70 15.69
CA ALA A 568 -11.39 -15.51 15.26
C ALA A 568 -10.07 -15.04 15.90
N PHE A 569 -9.89 -13.73 16.04
CA PHE A 569 -8.69 -13.17 16.68
C PHE A 569 -8.61 -13.60 18.14
N THR A 570 -9.72 -13.40 18.87
CA THR A 570 -9.80 -13.75 20.29
C THR A 570 -9.61 -15.24 20.51
N THR A 571 -10.20 -16.09 19.67
CA THR A 571 -10.12 -17.54 19.86
C THR A 571 -8.71 -18.08 19.58
N VAL A 572 -8.04 -17.54 18.57
CA VAL A 572 -6.64 -17.91 18.27
C VAL A 572 -5.71 -17.43 19.39
N LEU A 573 -5.76 -16.15 19.78
CA LEU A 573 -4.87 -15.57 20.78
C LEU A 573 -5.02 -16.19 22.17
N ASN A 574 -6.24 -16.60 22.56
CA ASN A 574 -6.47 -17.26 23.85
C ASN A 574 -5.96 -18.70 23.93
N ARG A 575 -5.65 -19.33 22.79
CA ARG A 575 -5.23 -20.74 22.71
C ARG A 575 -3.74 -20.93 22.49
N ILE A 576 -3.05 -19.89 22.03
CA ILE A 576 -1.60 -19.94 21.80
C ILE A 576 -0.89 -19.73 23.15
N PRO A 577 0.09 -20.59 23.51
CA PRO A 577 0.86 -20.38 24.73
C PRO A 577 1.71 -19.10 24.63
N ARG A 578 1.73 -18.34 25.73
CA ARG A 578 2.56 -17.15 25.87
C ARG A 578 3.95 -17.57 26.35
N THR A 579 4.88 -17.72 25.41
CA THR A 579 6.26 -18.17 25.67
C THR A 579 7.28 -17.03 25.70
N ALA A 580 6.88 -15.81 25.34
CA ALA A 580 7.70 -14.59 25.40
C ALA A 580 7.19 -13.65 26.51
N GLY A 581 7.32 -14.09 27.77
CA GLY A 581 6.74 -13.38 28.91
C GLY A 581 5.20 -13.35 28.84
N PRO A 582 4.54 -12.18 28.94
CA PRO A 582 3.09 -12.09 28.80
C PRO A 582 2.63 -12.11 27.33
N TYR A 583 3.51 -12.31 26.34
CA TYR A 583 3.17 -12.21 24.93
C TYR A 583 3.24 -13.55 24.19
N VAL A 584 2.49 -13.63 23.10
CA VAL A 584 2.63 -14.68 22.07
C VAL A 584 3.94 -14.44 21.32
N ALA A 585 4.80 -15.46 21.26
CA ALA A 585 6.12 -15.36 20.62
C ALA A 585 6.07 -15.42 19.08
N ALA A 586 5.02 -16.02 18.52
CA ALA A 586 4.84 -16.11 17.08
C ALA A 586 4.76 -14.71 16.43
N SER A 587 5.41 -14.56 15.28
CA SER A 587 5.43 -13.28 14.55
C SER A 587 4.04 -12.96 14.01
N ALA A 588 3.60 -11.72 14.10
CA ALA A 588 2.26 -11.34 13.66
C ALA A 588 2.26 -10.16 12.69
N ALA A 589 1.35 -10.17 11.72
CA ALA A 589 1.01 -9.00 10.94
C ALA A 589 -0.52 -8.83 10.94
N LEU A 590 -0.99 -7.60 11.06
CA LEU A 590 -2.41 -7.25 10.97
C LEU A 590 -2.63 -6.43 9.69
N ALA A 591 -3.33 -7.03 8.74
CA ALA A 591 -3.71 -6.39 7.48
C ALA A 591 -5.09 -5.75 7.63
N VAL A 592 -5.15 -4.42 7.54
CA VAL A 592 -6.40 -3.67 7.31
C VAL A 592 -6.76 -3.89 5.84
N ASN A 593 -7.51 -4.95 5.57
CA ASN A 593 -7.90 -5.33 4.22
C ASN A 593 -9.01 -4.43 3.69
N LYS A 594 -9.31 -4.51 2.39
CA LYS A 594 -10.31 -3.68 1.73
C LYS A 594 -10.09 -2.17 1.99
N SER A 595 -8.83 -1.76 2.15
CA SER A 595 -8.46 -0.36 2.42
C SER A 595 -8.87 0.55 1.26
N ASP A 596 -9.12 -0.01 0.08
CA ASP A 596 -9.70 0.68 -1.06
C ASP A 596 -11.08 1.31 -0.75
N LEU A 597 -11.88 0.74 0.15
CA LEU A 597 -13.16 1.32 0.60
C LEU A 597 -12.99 2.62 1.41
N ILE A 598 -11.81 2.86 1.96
CA ILE A 598 -11.44 4.00 2.79
C ILE A 598 -10.25 4.77 2.21
N ARG A 599 -9.96 4.59 0.91
CA ARG A 599 -8.79 5.16 0.20
C ARG A 599 -8.74 6.68 0.17
N VAL A 600 -9.84 7.37 0.44
CA VAL A 600 -9.87 8.85 0.51
C VAL A 600 -9.51 9.39 1.89
N GLU A 601 -9.38 8.53 2.91
CA GLU A 601 -8.91 8.95 4.23
C GLU A 601 -7.41 9.29 4.17
N PRO A 602 -6.97 10.48 4.64
CA PRO A 602 -5.59 10.95 4.42
C PRO A 602 -4.50 9.99 4.89
N ALA A 603 -4.73 9.29 6.01
CA ALA A 603 -3.78 8.31 6.54
C ALA A 603 -3.70 7.04 5.69
N VAL A 604 -4.83 6.61 5.09
CA VAL A 604 -4.88 5.42 4.24
C VAL A 604 -4.28 5.75 2.87
N ASP A 605 -4.71 6.86 2.27
CA ASP A 605 -4.23 7.30 0.95
C ASP A 605 -2.70 7.50 0.94
N ARG A 606 -2.13 8.02 2.04
CA ARG A 606 -0.67 8.14 2.22
C ARG A 606 0.06 6.83 1.95
N TRP A 607 -0.51 5.70 2.34
CA TRP A 607 0.13 4.39 2.17
C TRP A 607 -0.37 3.68 0.92
N LEU A 608 -1.68 3.56 0.75
CA LEU A 608 -2.30 2.80 -0.35
C LEU A 608 -2.02 3.40 -1.74
N GLY A 609 -1.86 4.72 -1.82
CA GLY A 609 -1.51 5.44 -3.04
C GLY A 609 -0.05 5.24 -3.50
N ARG A 610 0.80 4.66 -2.65
CA ARG A 610 2.22 4.41 -2.94
C ARG A 610 2.45 2.99 -3.41
N SER A 611 3.31 2.85 -4.42
CA SER A 611 3.88 1.55 -4.79
C SER A 611 4.70 0.98 -3.63
N GLN A 612 4.80 -0.35 -3.60
CA GLN A 612 5.70 -1.02 -2.67
C GLN A 612 7.15 -0.59 -2.99
N PRO A 613 7.96 -0.14 -2.01
CA PRO A 613 9.33 0.29 -2.27
C PRO A 613 10.20 -0.90 -2.74
N PRO A 614 11.17 -0.70 -3.64
CA PRO A 614 11.99 -1.79 -4.18
C PRO A 614 12.97 -2.40 -3.16
N GLU A 615 13.06 -1.83 -1.96
CA GLU A 615 13.90 -2.29 -0.85
C GLU A 615 13.08 -2.32 0.44
N TYR A 616 13.37 -3.29 1.31
CA TYR A 616 12.70 -3.40 2.61
C TYR A 616 13.28 -2.39 3.59
N ARG A 617 12.44 -1.46 4.07
CA ARG A 617 12.84 -0.39 4.99
C ARG A 617 12.08 -0.53 6.31
N PRO A 618 12.74 -0.99 7.40
CA PRO A 618 12.09 -1.16 8.69
C PRO A 618 11.44 0.12 9.23
N ASP A 619 12.06 1.27 9.00
CA ASP A 619 11.53 2.56 9.45
C ASP A 619 10.21 2.93 8.73
N GLU A 620 10.11 2.68 7.42
CA GLU A 620 8.85 2.90 6.68
C GLU A 620 7.75 1.93 7.12
N VAL A 621 8.10 0.67 7.41
CA VAL A 621 7.17 -0.33 7.95
C VAL A 621 6.67 0.10 9.33
N ARG A 622 7.56 0.64 10.18
CA ARG A 622 7.19 1.19 11.49
C ARG A 622 6.27 2.40 11.34
N GLU A 623 6.58 3.32 10.43
CA GLU A 623 5.71 4.48 10.16
C GLU A 623 4.31 4.06 9.69
N GLU A 624 4.22 3.09 8.78
CA GLU A 624 2.93 2.54 8.33
C GLU A 624 2.19 1.88 9.49
N SER A 625 2.87 1.05 10.27
CA SER A 625 2.29 0.37 11.43
C SER A 625 1.76 1.36 12.47
N ARG A 626 2.50 2.44 12.71
CA ARG A 626 2.11 3.53 13.62
C ARG A 626 0.88 4.28 13.13
N ASP A 627 0.79 4.56 11.83
CA ASP A 627 -0.36 5.21 11.20
C ASP A 627 -1.60 4.29 11.20
N ALA A 628 -1.42 3.02 10.85
CA ALA A 628 -2.48 2.02 10.85
C ALA A 628 -3.02 1.75 12.26
N TYR A 629 -2.14 1.66 13.27
CA TYR A 629 -2.54 1.55 14.68
C TYR A 629 -3.38 2.75 15.09
N ALA A 630 -2.88 3.96 14.86
CA ALA A 630 -3.57 5.18 15.25
C ALA A 630 -4.93 5.32 14.56
N PHE A 631 -5.00 4.94 13.29
CA PHE A 631 -6.22 4.96 12.50
C PHE A 631 -7.26 3.95 13.04
N VAL A 632 -6.86 2.70 13.26
CA VAL A 632 -7.75 1.67 13.85
C VAL A 632 -8.17 2.06 15.26
N GLN A 633 -7.27 2.58 16.09
CA GLN A 633 -7.60 3.01 17.46
C GLN A 633 -8.62 4.16 17.48
N ARG A 634 -8.52 5.09 16.53
CA ARG A 634 -9.44 6.22 16.41
C ARG A 634 -10.84 5.79 15.95
N TYR A 635 -10.91 4.86 15.01
CA TYR A 635 -12.17 4.51 14.34
C TYR A 635 -12.76 3.17 14.76
N ALA A 636 -12.06 2.34 15.53
CA ALA A 636 -12.54 1.06 16.03
C ALA A 636 -12.42 0.97 17.56
N THR A 637 -12.94 -0.11 18.13
CA THR A 637 -12.69 -0.44 19.54
C THR A 637 -11.29 -1.05 19.70
N ALA A 638 -10.71 -0.92 20.90
CA ALA A 638 -9.41 -1.51 21.22
C ALA A 638 -9.36 -3.04 21.01
N ALA A 639 -10.50 -3.73 21.01
CA ALA A 639 -10.57 -5.17 20.75
C ALA A 639 -9.99 -5.57 19.37
N TRP A 640 -10.04 -4.68 18.38
CA TRP A 640 -9.46 -4.91 17.05
C TRP A 640 -7.92 -4.83 17.03
N LEU A 641 -7.31 -4.22 18.04
CA LEU A 641 -5.86 -4.10 18.20
C LEU A 641 -5.25 -5.20 19.07
N ARG A 642 -6.06 -6.16 19.55
CA ARG A 642 -5.58 -7.32 20.32
C ARG A 642 -4.40 -8.07 19.69
N PRO A 643 -4.38 -8.36 18.37
CA PRO A 643 -3.20 -8.99 17.76
C PRO A 643 -1.92 -8.18 17.95
N PHE A 644 -2.01 -6.86 17.89
CA PHE A 644 -0.88 -6.01 18.21
C PHE A 644 -0.56 -6.07 19.70
N ASP A 645 -1.54 -5.97 20.59
CA ASP A 645 -1.26 -5.92 22.03
C ASP A 645 -0.74 -7.25 22.63
N ASP A 646 -1.21 -8.40 22.13
CA ASP A 646 -0.91 -9.72 22.68
C ASP A 646 0.33 -10.40 22.06
N CYS A 647 0.72 -10.03 20.84
CA CYS A 647 1.91 -10.59 20.18
C CYS A 647 3.17 -9.78 20.50
N ALA A 648 4.28 -10.47 20.73
CA ALA A 648 5.57 -9.84 21.05
C ALA A 648 6.02 -8.92 19.90
N ARG A 649 5.98 -9.43 18.67
CA ARG A 649 6.31 -8.69 17.44
C ARG A 649 5.07 -8.63 16.55
N CYS A 650 4.62 -7.42 16.22
CA CYS A 650 3.47 -7.23 15.34
C CYS A 650 3.58 -5.96 14.51
N THR A 651 3.31 -6.05 13.21
CA THR A 651 3.20 -4.90 12.30
C THR A 651 1.78 -4.75 11.76
N LEU A 652 1.34 -3.52 11.52
CA LEU A 652 0.04 -3.22 10.89
C LEU A 652 0.26 -2.66 9.48
N HIS A 653 -0.59 -3.05 8.53
CA HIS A 653 -0.49 -2.62 7.13
C HIS A 653 -1.85 -2.30 6.51
N PHE A 654 -1.92 -1.27 5.68
CA PHE A 654 -3.07 -1.00 4.83
C PHE A 654 -2.93 -1.78 3.53
N VAL A 655 -3.89 -2.64 3.21
CA VAL A 655 -3.85 -3.47 1.99
C VAL A 655 -5.19 -3.47 1.27
N ALA A 656 -5.14 -3.60 -0.05
CA ALA A 656 -6.31 -3.86 -0.87
C ALA A 656 -6.00 -5.03 -1.82
N ALA A 657 -6.70 -6.14 -1.65
CA ALA A 657 -6.51 -7.31 -2.50
C ALA A 657 -7.09 -7.10 -3.92
N THR A 658 -8.19 -6.38 -4.02
CA THR A 658 -8.98 -6.24 -5.27
C THR A 658 -8.88 -4.84 -5.88
N GLY A 659 -8.64 -3.80 -5.07
CA GLY A 659 -8.55 -2.42 -5.53
C GLY A 659 -9.89 -1.76 -5.86
N GLY A 660 -11.00 -2.42 -5.56
CA GLY A 660 -12.37 -1.94 -5.76
C GLY A 660 -13.42 -2.99 -5.39
N GLU A 661 -14.68 -2.58 -5.47
CA GLU A 661 -15.84 -3.42 -5.15
C GLU A 661 -16.30 -4.28 -6.35
N ALA A 662 -16.70 -5.52 -6.08
CA ALA A 662 -17.31 -6.38 -7.09
C ALA A 662 -18.77 -5.97 -7.36
N ARG A 663 -19.19 -6.03 -8.63
CA ARG A 663 -20.56 -5.84 -9.08
C ARG A 663 -21.00 -7.06 -9.86
N HIS A 664 -22.06 -7.73 -9.42
CA HIS A 664 -22.56 -8.98 -10.05
C HIS A 664 -21.43 -10.03 -10.19
N ASP A 665 -20.72 -10.30 -9.09
CA ASP A 665 -19.58 -11.24 -9.01
C ASP A 665 -18.38 -10.90 -9.91
N HIS A 666 -18.26 -9.65 -10.37
CA HIS A 666 -17.18 -9.18 -11.23
C HIS A 666 -16.61 -7.81 -10.82
N PHE A 667 -15.29 -7.64 -10.89
CA PHE A 667 -14.60 -6.37 -10.65
C PHE A 667 -14.56 -5.54 -11.95
N PRO A 668 -15.31 -4.42 -12.05
CA PRO A 668 -15.50 -3.70 -13.31
C PRO A 668 -14.22 -3.12 -13.93
N HIS A 669 -13.19 -2.90 -13.11
CA HIS A 669 -11.90 -2.34 -13.52
C HIS A 669 -10.76 -3.37 -13.47
N GLY A 670 -11.12 -4.66 -13.40
CA GLY A 670 -10.18 -5.71 -13.05
C GLY A 670 -9.69 -5.60 -11.60
N VAL A 671 -8.85 -6.56 -11.21
CA VAL A 671 -8.27 -6.61 -9.87
C VAL A 671 -6.94 -5.86 -9.87
N ARG A 672 -6.79 -4.95 -8.90
CA ARG A 672 -5.61 -4.09 -8.73
C ARG A 672 -5.09 -4.21 -7.30
N PRO A 673 -4.28 -5.24 -7.00
CA PRO A 673 -3.70 -5.42 -5.69
C PRO A 673 -2.84 -4.21 -5.29
N ARG A 674 -2.95 -3.77 -4.05
CA ARG A 674 -2.14 -2.69 -3.46
C ARG A 674 -1.53 -3.16 -2.16
N ARG A 675 -0.19 -3.11 -2.09
CA ARG A 675 0.60 -3.41 -0.89
C ARG A 675 0.34 -4.80 -0.29
N VAL A 676 -0.19 -5.75 -1.07
CA VAL A 676 -0.53 -7.09 -0.55
C VAL A 676 0.71 -7.85 -0.06
N LEU A 677 1.90 -7.56 -0.62
CA LEU A 677 3.16 -8.14 -0.15
C LEU A 677 3.71 -7.50 1.13
N ALA A 678 3.28 -6.29 1.51
CA ALA A 678 3.80 -5.60 2.70
C ALA A 678 3.71 -6.43 4.01
N PRO A 679 2.55 -6.99 4.38
CA PRO A 679 2.46 -7.86 5.56
C PRO A 679 3.30 -9.14 5.42
N LEU A 680 3.39 -9.73 4.24
CA LEU A 680 4.19 -10.93 4.00
C LEU A 680 5.70 -10.65 4.17
N LEU A 681 6.17 -9.52 3.65
CA LEU A 681 7.55 -9.06 3.81
C LEU A 681 7.90 -8.79 5.28
N SER A 682 6.98 -8.20 6.05
CA SER A 682 7.18 -8.02 7.49
C SER A 682 7.28 -9.36 8.24
N LEU A 683 6.47 -10.35 7.89
CA LEU A 683 6.59 -11.71 8.43
C LEU A 683 7.91 -12.36 8.04
N PHE A 684 8.33 -12.22 6.78
CA PHE A 684 9.62 -12.73 6.31
C PHE A 684 10.80 -12.05 7.01
N ALA A 685 10.70 -10.77 7.30
CA ALA A 685 11.68 -10.02 8.09
C ALA A 685 11.79 -10.55 9.52
N MET A 686 10.66 -10.69 10.22
CA MET A 686 10.61 -11.20 11.62
C MET A 686 11.03 -12.67 11.75
N CYS A 687 11.01 -13.42 10.66
CA CYS A 687 11.34 -14.85 10.61
C CYS A 687 12.69 -15.13 9.93
N GLY A 688 13.51 -14.13 9.66
CA GLY A 688 14.90 -14.30 9.19
C GLY A 688 15.04 -14.69 7.72
N LEU A 689 14.02 -14.43 6.90
CA LEU A 689 14.09 -14.69 5.46
C LEU A 689 14.70 -13.53 4.67
N LEU A 690 14.55 -12.28 5.14
CA LEU A 690 15.09 -11.11 4.44
C LEU A 690 16.57 -10.87 4.76
N PRO A 691 17.42 -10.65 3.74
CA PRO A 691 18.84 -10.43 3.95
C PRO A 691 19.11 -9.05 4.55
N GLY A 692 19.99 -8.98 5.55
CA GLY A 692 20.46 -7.71 6.13
C GLY A 692 19.47 -7.02 7.06
N VAL A 693 18.39 -7.69 7.44
CA VAL A 693 17.39 -7.20 8.40
C VAL A 693 17.60 -7.90 9.74
N ASP A 694 17.57 -7.13 10.82
CA ASP A 694 17.59 -7.66 12.18
C ASP A 694 16.20 -8.21 12.54
N GLU A 695 16.06 -9.53 12.55
CA GLU A 695 14.78 -10.22 12.76
C GLU A 695 14.20 -9.98 14.16
N GLU A 696 15.03 -9.71 15.18
CA GLU A 696 14.59 -9.50 16.55
C GLU A 696 13.99 -8.10 16.76
N GLU A 697 14.39 -7.13 15.94
CA GLU A 697 13.95 -5.73 16.03
C GLU A 697 12.68 -5.44 15.22
N VAL A 698 12.40 -6.18 14.13
CA VAL A 698 11.22 -5.91 13.29
C VAL A 698 9.92 -6.20 14.06
N GLY A 699 8.97 -5.26 13.99
CA GLY A 699 7.68 -5.37 14.68
C GLY A 699 7.73 -5.09 16.20
N ILE A 700 8.89 -4.71 16.73
CA ILE A 700 9.07 -4.25 18.11
C ILE A 700 9.98 -3.01 18.26
N ARG A 701 10.60 -2.55 17.15
CA ARG A 701 11.45 -1.35 17.10
C ARG A 701 10.70 -0.07 16.88
#